data_AF-A0A2N2PNW3-F1
#
_entry.id   AF-A0A2N2PNW3-F1
#
_cell.length_a   1.000
_cell.length_b   1.000
_cell.length_c   1.000
_cell.angle_alpha   90.00
_cell.angle_beta   90.00
_cell.angle_gamma   90.00
#
_symmetry.space_group_name_H-M   'P 1'
#
loop_
_entity.id
_entity.type
_entity.pdbx_description
1 polymer ?
#
loop_
_entity_poly.entity_id
_entity_poly.type
_entity_poly.pdbx_seq_one_letter_code
_entity_poly.pdbx_strand_id
1 'polypeptide(L)'
;MAMNQLHPVYHGYSNNVGSRIDIDRVLPPDLDDADLDEWLDKLSEPPKYLERIAPVSTVIGSDIVRGKNWSEMTVKSYRVFLRIFTSIAYYIRQALAEKFNERGMIPFTSCCVDPDTMHRVVELDYEQGENTYGTFMDLYRTGVMAPCITVPFHVILPLLHSDFDRRLVVRIGLLLYWKIVRDYHAFIKSAHGDSQFIVAFWLPECGYSDNTLKILHEEFKAFTKKEGVPNAHLVLLLDNVQAKDRDTDVMMKAWNQVKVGKDRVSVVFRDRSFSDWVTYSNPSVKKLIDRTIAKVDSELNEAEVNYCWSHYEEIEALTFSSKSAASFEQKVVKLAQLSYLAVSPDMFIRRKMNGKFGKADNEPMDVELRDNSGWNDRHLNVSIGRWEGVLDSNAVFKLVDENNPYTRRTRTGKVAETGPQCWKLAFNEALKRCAMVTKGDPETMKGGFLEVLAGICGHKDPKIVQRNVENFLTHYTYVHWREHFIQGDMSEAEIQISELAQDYLMKDVRKKLSDENIIRAGVAAQGYFFTLDSQRSQATYHENLDQRAVYQNVSMLVLGMCNYITLMHWDGKKSEANKALDVLKAELLDFETAFHRYRLADYGVTEQEWRESIKSMVDESELNIVARATRRLAARHLRPLGFRKDFTREDEHISSNCGHLWTVEVENSNYKWENKLFCGMREE
;
A
#
# COMPACT_ATOMS: atom_id res chain seq x y z
N MET A 1 -30.26 -27.77 15.48
CA MET A 1 -28.91 -28.27 15.13
C MET A 1 -27.94 -27.66 16.12
N ALA A 2 -26.96 -28.42 16.62
CA ALA A 2 -25.86 -27.83 17.39
C ALA A 2 -25.14 -26.78 16.53
N MET A 3 -24.74 -25.66 17.13
CA MET A 3 -24.02 -24.59 16.43
C MET A 3 -22.65 -25.13 16.00
N ASN A 4 -22.28 -24.94 14.72
CA ASN A 4 -20.95 -25.31 14.27
C ASN A 4 -19.93 -24.32 14.85
N GLN A 5 -18.80 -24.82 15.34
CA GLN A 5 -17.77 -24.00 15.96
C GLN A 5 -16.71 -23.50 14.95
N LEU A 6 -16.80 -23.93 13.68
CA LEU A 6 -15.98 -23.40 12.58
C LEU A 6 -16.50 -22.02 12.13
N HIS A 7 -15.61 -21.04 12.17
CA HIS A 7 -15.80 -19.71 11.63
C HIS A 7 -14.94 -19.48 10.39
N PRO A 8 -15.54 -19.37 9.19
CA PRO A 8 -14.83 -18.82 8.04
C PRO A 8 -14.38 -17.39 8.35
N VAL A 9 -13.09 -17.10 8.19
CA VAL A 9 -12.55 -15.76 8.41
C VAL A 9 -12.14 -15.15 7.08
N TYR A 10 -12.65 -13.96 6.77
CA TYR A 10 -12.40 -13.30 5.49
C TYR A 10 -11.72 -11.95 5.67
N HIS A 11 -10.70 -11.69 4.87
CA HIS A 11 -10.07 -10.38 4.76
C HIS A 11 -9.90 -9.99 3.30
N GLY A 12 -10.34 -8.79 2.95
CA GLY A 12 -10.00 -8.13 1.69
C GLY A 12 -8.97 -7.02 1.91
N TYR A 13 -8.04 -6.83 0.99
CA TYR A 13 -7.18 -5.65 0.98
C TYR A 13 -7.17 -5.00 -0.41
N SER A 14 -7.03 -3.67 -0.46
CA SER A 14 -6.89 -2.99 -1.75
C SER A 14 -5.48 -3.16 -2.31
N ASN A 15 -5.41 -3.46 -3.60
CA ASN A 15 -4.17 -3.44 -4.37
C ASN A 15 -4.38 -2.61 -5.65
N ASN A 16 -4.28 -1.28 -5.52
CA ASN A 16 -4.39 -0.40 -6.67
C ASN A 16 -3.00 -0.10 -7.24
N VAL A 17 -2.67 -0.73 -8.36
CA VAL A 17 -1.53 -0.32 -9.15
C VAL A 17 -1.84 1.07 -9.72
N GLY A 18 -0.95 2.04 -9.46
CA GLY A 18 -1.20 3.43 -9.80
C GLY A 18 -1.08 3.77 -11.30
N SER A 19 -1.60 4.94 -11.67
CA SER A 19 -1.60 5.45 -13.04
C SER A 19 -0.97 6.85 -13.14
N ARG A 20 -0.22 7.29 -12.12
CA ARG A 20 0.39 8.62 -12.07
C ARG A 20 1.58 8.69 -13.03
N ILE A 21 1.67 9.77 -13.80
CA ILE A 21 2.78 10.04 -14.72
C ILE A 21 3.53 11.33 -14.39
N ASP A 22 2.90 12.27 -13.69
CA ASP A 22 3.50 13.54 -13.24
C ASP A 22 2.53 14.24 -12.26
N ILE A 23 2.83 15.48 -11.86
CA ILE A 23 1.91 16.40 -11.17
C ILE A 23 1.65 17.66 -12.02
N ASP A 24 0.54 18.34 -11.78
CA ASP A 24 0.19 19.58 -12.50
C ASP A 24 1.12 20.74 -12.18
N ARG A 25 1.53 20.81 -10.92
CA ARG A 25 2.25 21.94 -10.34
C ARG A 25 3.73 21.89 -10.67
N VAL A 26 4.26 22.99 -11.19
CA VAL A 26 5.71 23.22 -11.36
C VAL A 26 6.12 24.32 -10.39
N LEU A 27 7.11 24.04 -9.53
CA LEU A 27 7.59 25.00 -8.53
C LEU A 27 8.19 26.26 -9.20
N PRO A 28 8.09 27.44 -8.58
CA PRO A 28 8.63 28.65 -9.15
C PRO A 28 10.16 28.63 -9.10
N PRO A 29 10.86 29.22 -10.09
CA PRO A 29 12.32 29.22 -10.11
C PRO A 29 12.95 30.05 -8.99
N ASP A 30 12.23 31.07 -8.54
CA ASP A 30 12.58 31.96 -7.44
C ASP A 30 11.32 32.27 -6.62
N LEU A 31 11.47 32.41 -5.30
CA LEU A 31 10.39 32.82 -4.41
C LEU A 31 10.19 34.34 -4.42
N ASP A 32 11.22 35.13 -4.73
CA ASP A 32 11.15 36.59 -4.75
C ASP A 32 10.17 37.11 -5.83
N ASP A 33 10.04 36.36 -6.92
CA ASP A 33 9.15 36.67 -8.04
C ASP A 33 7.80 35.94 -7.97
N ALA A 34 7.54 35.17 -6.90
CA ALA A 34 6.36 34.33 -6.75
C ALA A 34 5.30 34.96 -5.85
N ASP A 35 4.03 34.68 -6.14
CA ASP A 35 2.92 35.00 -5.24
C ASP A 35 2.91 34.00 -4.06
N LEU A 36 3.47 34.41 -2.93
CA LEU A 36 3.64 33.53 -1.77
C LEU A 36 2.29 33.04 -1.20
N ASP A 37 1.26 33.89 -1.22
CA ASP A 37 -0.07 33.52 -0.74
C ASP A 37 -0.67 32.42 -1.61
N GLU A 38 -0.55 32.55 -2.94
CA GLU A 38 -0.98 31.50 -3.89
C GLU A 38 -0.23 30.17 -3.64
N TRP A 39 1.06 30.24 -3.31
CA TRP A 39 1.87 29.04 -3.04
C TRP A 39 1.54 28.37 -1.71
N LEU A 40 1.19 29.14 -0.68
CA LEU A 40 0.69 28.61 0.59
C LEU A 40 -0.63 27.87 0.40
N ASP A 41 -1.56 28.43 -0.38
CA ASP A 41 -2.83 27.79 -0.72
C ASP A 41 -2.60 26.50 -1.50
N LYS A 42 -1.79 26.55 -2.57
CA LYS A 42 -1.43 25.37 -3.36
C LYS A 42 -0.81 24.28 -2.49
N LEU A 43 0.11 24.61 -1.58
CA LEU A 43 0.77 23.65 -0.70
C LEU A 43 -0.11 23.18 0.47
N SER A 44 -1.28 23.78 0.66
CA SER A 44 -2.31 23.30 1.59
C SER A 44 -3.32 22.35 0.91
N GLU A 45 -3.28 22.24 -0.42
CA GLU A 45 -4.03 21.24 -1.18
C GLU A 45 -3.18 19.98 -1.47
N PRO A 46 -3.82 18.79 -1.58
CA PRO A 46 -3.17 17.60 -2.10
C PRO A 46 -2.49 17.83 -3.47
N PRO A 47 -1.39 17.12 -3.78
CA PRO A 47 -0.81 17.16 -5.12
C PRO A 47 -1.81 16.67 -6.17
N LYS A 48 -2.08 17.49 -7.18
CA LYS A 48 -2.91 17.10 -8.34
C LYS A 48 -2.06 16.34 -9.34
N TYR A 49 -2.38 15.07 -9.54
CA TYR A 49 -1.61 14.16 -10.37
C TYR A 49 -2.11 14.14 -11.81
N LEU A 50 -1.17 14.19 -12.76
CA LEU A 50 -1.44 13.80 -14.12
C LEU A 50 -1.48 12.27 -14.19
N GLU A 51 -2.60 11.74 -14.67
CA GLU A 51 -2.80 10.31 -14.83
C GLU A 51 -2.66 9.89 -16.29
N ARG A 52 -2.10 8.70 -16.50
CA ARG A 52 -2.09 8.01 -17.78
C ARG A 52 -3.51 7.87 -18.33
N ILE A 53 -3.65 8.03 -19.64
CA ILE A 53 -4.86 7.65 -20.38
C ILE A 53 -4.58 6.29 -21.02
N ALA A 54 -5.25 5.26 -20.52
CA ALA A 54 -5.15 3.88 -21.00
C ALA A 54 -6.51 3.18 -20.77
N PRO A 55 -7.53 3.45 -21.61
CA PRO A 55 -8.90 3.05 -21.32
C PRO A 55 -9.04 1.53 -21.15
N VAL A 56 -9.75 1.15 -20.09
CA VAL A 56 -9.97 -0.24 -19.72
C VAL A 56 -11.37 -0.42 -19.13
N SER A 57 -11.93 -1.60 -19.36
CA SER A 57 -13.20 -1.99 -18.76
C SER A 57 -13.17 -3.41 -18.22
N THR A 58 -14.06 -3.68 -17.26
CA THR A 58 -14.32 -5.00 -16.70
C THR A 58 -15.82 -5.24 -16.59
N VAL A 59 -16.22 -6.50 -16.46
CA VAL A 59 -17.61 -6.90 -16.20
C VAL A 59 -17.69 -7.51 -14.81
N ILE A 60 -18.62 -7.02 -13.97
CA ILE A 60 -18.87 -7.53 -12.62
C ILE A 60 -20.37 -7.83 -12.51
N GLY A 61 -20.75 -9.10 -12.51
CA GLY A 61 -22.14 -9.50 -12.63
C GLY A 61 -22.74 -9.00 -13.96
N SER A 62 -23.73 -8.11 -13.86
CA SER A 62 -24.34 -7.43 -15.02
C SER A 62 -23.74 -6.04 -15.31
N ASP A 63 -22.92 -5.50 -14.41
CA ASP A 63 -22.37 -4.15 -14.54
C ASP A 63 -21.12 -4.17 -15.45
N ILE A 64 -21.04 -3.19 -16.35
CA ILE A 64 -19.82 -2.91 -17.12
C ILE A 64 -19.18 -1.67 -16.51
N VAL A 65 -18.02 -1.85 -15.89
CA VAL A 65 -17.26 -0.76 -15.27
C VAL A 65 -16.17 -0.30 -16.24
N ARG A 66 -16.11 1.00 -16.52
CA ARG A 66 -15.14 1.62 -17.44
C ARG A 66 -14.37 2.74 -16.73
N GLY A 67 -13.07 2.82 -17.00
CA GLY A 67 -12.23 3.94 -16.57
C GLY A 67 -11.34 4.44 -17.71
N LYS A 68 -10.91 5.71 -17.63
CA LYS A 68 -9.90 6.26 -18.55
C LYS A 68 -8.53 5.58 -18.37
N ASN A 69 -8.34 4.92 -17.23
CA ASN A 69 -7.19 4.09 -16.88
C ASN A 69 -7.61 3.01 -15.86
N TRP A 70 -6.65 2.14 -15.49
CA TRP A 70 -6.88 1.09 -14.50
C TRP A 70 -7.30 1.62 -13.15
N SER A 71 -6.61 2.66 -12.64
CA SER A 71 -6.86 3.17 -11.30
C SER A 71 -8.30 3.68 -11.16
N GLU A 72 -8.81 4.40 -12.17
CA GLU A 72 -10.20 4.85 -12.19
C GLU A 72 -11.20 3.68 -12.32
N MET A 73 -10.92 2.70 -13.20
CA MET A 73 -11.77 1.52 -13.36
C MET A 73 -11.88 0.71 -12.06
N THR A 74 -10.75 0.54 -11.37
CA THR A 74 -10.67 -0.14 -10.07
C THR A 74 -11.45 0.63 -9.00
N VAL A 75 -11.22 1.94 -8.87
CA VAL A 75 -11.96 2.79 -7.92
C VAL A 75 -13.48 2.74 -8.17
N LYS A 76 -13.92 2.79 -9.43
CA LYS A 76 -15.34 2.62 -9.79
C LYS A 76 -15.89 1.24 -9.44
N SER A 77 -15.06 0.20 -9.48
CA SER A 77 -15.47 -1.17 -9.15
C SER A 77 -15.85 -1.31 -7.67
N TYR A 78 -15.29 -0.49 -6.78
CA TYR A 78 -15.67 -0.48 -5.36
C TYR A 78 -17.16 -0.22 -5.14
N ARG A 79 -17.81 0.62 -5.96
CA ARG A 79 -19.26 0.83 -5.89
C ARG A 79 -20.02 -0.49 -6.02
N VAL A 80 -19.58 -1.36 -6.92
CA VAL A 80 -20.18 -2.68 -7.12
C VAL A 80 -19.91 -3.57 -5.90
N PHE A 81 -18.68 -3.57 -5.36
CA PHE A 81 -18.33 -4.37 -4.19
C PHE A 81 -19.15 -3.97 -2.95
N LEU A 82 -19.30 -2.68 -2.69
CA LEU A 82 -20.04 -2.18 -1.53
C LEU A 82 -21.53 -2.47 -1.62
N ARG A 83 -22.13 -2.42 -2.82
CA ARG A 83 -23.52 -2.89 -3.03
C ARG A 83 -23.65 -4.37 -2.69
N ILE A 84 -22.68 -5.19 -3.07
CA ILE A 84 -22.66 -6.62 -2.74
C ILE A 84 -22.53 -6.83 -1.23
N PHE A 85 -21.64 -6.11 -0.55
CA PHE A 85 -21.49 -6.21 0.90
C PHE A 85 -22.74 -5.75 1.65
N THR A 86 -23.43 -4.74 1.14
CA THR A 86 -24.74 -4.30 1.65
C THR A 86 -25.81 -5.39 1.48
N SER A 87 -25.84 -6.06 0.32
CA SER A 87 -26.73 -7.20 0.06
C SER A 87 -26.45 -8.35 1.03
N ILE A 88 -25.18 -8.74 1.19
CA ILE A 88 -24.74 -9.77 2.16
C ILE A 88 -25.21 -9.41 3.57
N ALA A 89 -25.06 -8.15 3.99
CA ALA A 89 -25.44 -7.70 5.32
C ALA A 89 -26.93 -7.94 5.63
N TYR A 90 -27.81 -7.72 4.65
CA TYR A 90 -29.25 -7.97 4.82
C TYR A 90 -29.52 -9.44 5.17
N TYR A 91 -28.92 -10.38 4.45
CA TYR A 91 -29.08 -11.81 4.69
C TYR A 91 -28.42 -12.27 5.99
N ILE A 92 -27.21 -11.78 6.28
CA ILE A 92 -26.49 -12.15 7.50
C ILE A 92 -27.23 -11.68 8.75
N ARG A 93 -27.81 -10.46 8.75
CA ARG A 93 -28.58 -9.97 9.90
C ARG A 93 -29.73 -10.91 10.28
N GLN A 94 -30.44 -11.44 9.28
CA GLN A 94 -31.50 -12.42 9.54
C GLN A 94 -30.94 -13.71 10.16
N ALA A 95 -29.86 -14.26 9.60
CA ALA A 95 -29.23 -15.45 10.14
C ALA A 95 -28.68 -15.25 11.57
N LEU A 96 -28.09 -14.07 11.85
CA LEU A 96 -27.58 -13.69 13.16
C LEU A 96 -28.67 -13.72 14.24
N ALA A 97 -29.83 -13.13 13.94
CA ALA A 97 -30.95 -13.14 14.87
C ALA A 97 -31.55 -14.54 15.04
N GLU A 98 -31.83 -15.24 13.94
CA GLU A 98 -32.57 -16.51 13.95
C GLU A 98 -31.74 -17.71 14.42
N LYS A 99 -30.43 -17.72 14.14
CA LYS A 99 -29.57 -18.90 14.34
C LYS A 99 -28.47 -18.71 15.38
N PHE A 100 -27.97 -17.49 15.54
CA PHE A 100 -26.83 -17.19 16.40
C PHE A 100 -27.22 -16.39 17.65
N ASN A 101 -28.48 -15.95 17.76
CA ASN A 101 -28.99 -15.15 18.88
C ASN A 101 -28.19 -13.85 19.10
N GLU A 102 -27.76 -13.23 18.01
CA GLU A 102 -26.96 -12.02 18.01
C GLU A 102 -27.85 -10.78 17.86
N ARG A 103 -27.59 -9.75 18.67
CA ARG A 103 -28.45 -8.56 18.76
C ARG A 103 -28.21 -7.53 17.65
N GLY A 104 -27.07 -7.62 16.99
CA GLY A 104 -26.64 -6.69 15.96
C GLY A 104 -25.73 -7.34 14.96
N MET A 105 -25.27 -6.56 13.98
CA MET A 105 -24.37 -7.06 12.95
C MET A 105 -23.04 -7.51 13.56
N ILE A 106 -22.61 -8.70 13.20
CA ILE A 106 -21.22 -9.15 13.38
C ILE A 106 -20.51 -8.94 12.04
N PRO A 107 -19.34 -8.29 12.02
CA PRO A 107 -18.58 -8.10 10.79
C PRO A 107 -18.21 -9.46 10.22
N PHE A 108 -18.70 -9.76 9.04
CA PHE A 108 -18.46 -11.07 8.41
C PHE A 108 -17.11 -11.14 7.70
N THR A 109 -16.45 -9.99 7.54
CA THR A 109 -15.15 -9.81 6.89
C THR A 109 -14.46 -8.57 7.46
N SER A 110 -13.14 -8.46 7.30
CA SER A 110 -12.43 -7.19 7.43
C SER A 110 -11.95 -6.69 6.07
N CYS A 111 -11.78 -5.38 5.94
CA CYS A 111 -11.15 -4.77 4.78
C CYS A 111 -10.12 -3.72 5.18
N CYS A 112 -8.98 -3.68 4.50
CA CYS A 112 -8.11 -2.50 4.49
C CYS A 112 -8.06 -1.90 3.08
N VAL A 113 -8.15 -0.58 3.00
CA VAL A 113 -7.99 0.18 1.76
C VAL A 113 -6.77 1.08 1.92
N ASP A 114 -5.76 0.96 1.08
CA ASP A 114 -4.60 1.83 1.12
C ASP A 114 -5.03 3.31 1.06
N PRO A 115 -4.40 4.20 1.86
CA PRO A 115 -4.73 5.62 1.94
C PRO A 115 -4.97 6.32 0.60
N ASP A 116 -4.14 6.04 -0.41
CA ASP A 116 -4.25 6.65 -1.73
C ASP A 116 -5.50 6.21 -2.48
N THR A 117 -5.90 4.94 -2.36
CA THR A 117 -7.16 4.46 -2.94
C THR A 117 -8.35 5.10 -2.23
N MET A 118 -8.33 5.21 -0.89
CA MET A 118 -9.41 5.92 -0.17
C MET A 118 -9.54 7.37 -0.62
N HIS A 119 -8.42 8.09 -0.75
CA HIS A 119 -8.45 9.46 -1.23
C HIS A 119 -8.96 9.56 -2.67
N ARG A 120 -8.53 8.66 -3.56
CA ARG A 120 -9.00 8.65 -4.96
C ARG A 120 -10.49 8.34 -5.08
N VAL A 121 -11.03 7.51 -4.18
CA VAL A 121 -12.49 7.29 -4.08
C VAL A 121 -13.20 8.60 -3.78
N VAL A 122 -12.71 9.40 -2.82
CA VAL A 122 -13.30 10.70 -2.46
C VAL A 122 -13.25 11.69 -3.63
N GLU A 123 -12.11 11.81 -4.30
CA GLU A 123 -11.98 12.68 -5.48
C GLU A 123 -12.98 12.28 -6.57
N LEU A 124 -13.05 10.98 -6.88
CA LEU A 124 -13.93 10.48 -7.94
C LEU A 124 -15.41 10.64 -7.59
N ASP A 125 -15.77 10.53 -6.31
CA ASP A 125 -17.13 10.81 -5.83
C ASP A 125 -17.51 12.27 -6.06
N TYR A 126 -16.61 13.23 -5.80
CA TYR A 126 -16.84 14.64 -6.15
C TYR A 126 -16.94 14.87 -7.65
N GLU A 127 -16.04 14.27 -8.44
CA GLU A 127 -16.04 14.39 -9.90
C GLU A 127 -17.34 13.86 -10.54
N GLN A 128 -17.97 12.84 -9.94
CA GLN A 128 -19.10 12.10 -10.53
C GLN A 128 -20.42 12.26 -9.79
N GLY A 129 -20.45 12.99 -8.67
CA GLY A 129 -21.65 13.14 -7.84
C GLY A 129 -22.09 11.84 -7.18
N GLU A 130 -21.13 11.02 -6.75
CA GLU A 130 -21.37 9.71 -6.14
C GLU A 130 -21.04 9.70 -4.63
N ASN A 131 -21.32 8.59 -3.94
CA ASN A 131 -21.14 8.46 -2.49
C ASN A 131 -20.54 7.10 -2.09
N THR A 132 -19.50 6.70 -2.81
CA THR A 132 -18.75 5.46 -2.57
C THR A 132 -18.04 5.50 -1.21
N TYR A 133 -17.36 6.62 -0.89
CA TYR A 133 -16.64 6.81 0.36
C TYR A 133 -17.59 6.77 1.57
N GLY A 134 -18.72 7.50 1.51
CA GLY A 134 -19.70 7.48 2.59
C GLY A 134 -20.27 6.08 2.82
N THR A 135 -20.57 5.35 1.74
CA THR A 135 -21.01 3.95 1.82
C THR A 135 -19.95 3.07 2.50
N PHE A 136 -18.68 3.24 2.16
CA PHE A 136 -17.56 2.55 2.82
C PHE A 136 -17.55 2.79 4.34
N MET A 137 -17.62 4.06 4.74
CA MET A 137 -17.61 4.45 6.15
C MET A 137 -18.83 3.90 6.88
N ASP A 138 -20.00 3.89 6.25
CA ASP A 138 -21.22 3.34 6.85
C ASP A 138 -21.14 1.82 7.06
N LEU A 139 -20.51 1.07 6.14
CA LEU A 139 -20.30 -0.37 6.33
C LEU A 139 -19.35 -0.67 7.50
N TYR A 140 -18.34 0.17 7.74
CA TYR A 140 -17.52 0.07 8.96
C TYR A 140 -18.31 0.46 10.22
N ARG A 141 -18.99 1.61 10.21
CA ARG A 141 -19.75 2.13 11.36
C ARG A 141 -20.91 1.23 11.79
N THR A 142 -21.50 0.49 10.85
CA THR A 142 -22.60 -0.44 11.13
C THR A 142 -22.13 -1.88 11.36
N GLY A 143 -20.82 -2.09 11.44
CA GLY A 143 -20.19 -3.38 11.72
C GLY A 143 -20.47 -4.46 10.69
N VAL A 144 -20.75 -4.09 9.44
CA VAL A 144 -20.86 -5.04 8.32
C VAL A 144 -19.49 -5.59 7.96
N MET A 145 -18.49 -4.71 7.95
CA MET A 145 -17.08 -5.04 7.80
C MET A 145 -16.29 -4.43 8.95
N ALA A 146 -15.20 -5.09 9.34
CA ALA A 146 -14.26 -4.52 10.30
C ALA A 146 -13.14 -3.76 9.56
N PRO A 147 -12.74 -2.56 10.02
CA PRO A 147 -11.58 -1.87 9.48
C PRO A 147 -10.29 -2.62 9.87
N CYS A 148 -9.40 -2.77 8.90
CA CYS A 148 -8.03 -3.24 9.12
C CYS A 148 -7.07 -2.08 8.77
N ILE A 149 -6.14 -1.76 9.67
CA ILE A 149 -5.18 -0.68 9.43
C ILE A 149 -4.08 -1.18 8.48
N THR A 150 -3.63 -0.33 7.57
CA THR A 150 -2.42 -0.57 6.79
C THR A 150 -1.58 0.71 6.68
N VAL A 151 -0.36 0.60 6.15
CA VAL A 151 0.54 1.72 5.93
C VAL A 151 0.27 2.38 4.57
N PRO A 152 0.53 3.70 4.41
CA PRO A 152 0.42 4.38 3.13
C PRO A 152 1.39 3.82 2.09
N PHE A 153 1.11 4.11 0.82
CA PHE A 153 1.97 3.79 -0.33
C PHE A 153 2.31 2.31 -0.50
N HIS A 154 1.60 1.40 0.18
CA HIS A 154 1.80 -0.05 0.07
C HIS A 154 3.29 -0.48 0.14
N VAL A 155 4.05 0.18 1.01
CA VAL A 155 5.50 -0.08 1.19
C VAL A 155 5.73 -1.36 2.00
N ILE A 156 6.66 -2.19 1.54
CA ILE A 156 7.11 -3.36 2.31
C ILE A 156 8.05 -2.85 3.41
N LEU A 157 7.58 -2.82 4.65
CA LEU A 157 8.30 -2.21 5.77
C LEU A 157 9.73 -2.75 5.97
N PRO A 158 9.99 -4.07 5.86
CA PRO A 158 11.37 -4.57 5.89
C PRO A 158 12.30 -3.98 4.82
N LEU A 159 11.78 -3.60 3.65
CA LEU A 159 12.58 -3.05 2.54
C LEU A 159 12.84 -1.55 2.65
N LEU A 160 12.14 -0.84 3.54
CA LEU A 160 12.49 0.55 3.86
C LEU A 160 13.87 0.62 4.53
N HIS A 161 14.68 1.61 4.14
CA HIS A 161 16.08 1.69 4.53
C HIS A 161 16.31 2.08 6.00
N SER A 162 15.36 2.78 6.61
CA SER A 162 15.52 3.34 7.95
C SER A 162 14.34 2.98 8.85
N ASP A 163 14.60 2.84 10.15
CA ASP A 163 13.54 2.70 11.15
C ASP A 163 12.71 3.98 11.28
N PHE A 164 13.27 5.14 10.93
CA PHE A 164 12.55 6.40 10.84
C PHE A 164 11.39 6.32 9.84
N ASP A 165 11.67 5.86 8.62
CA ASP A 165 10.66 5.74 7.56
C ASP A 165 9.60 4.72 7.97
N ARG A 166 10.01 3.57 8.54
CA ARG A 166 9.11 2.52 9.04
C ARG A 166 8.16 3.08 10.11
N ARG A 167 8.69 3.81 11.09
CA ARG A 167 7.88 4.46 12.15
C ARG A 167 6.95 5.51 11.59
N LEU A 168 7.44 6.34 10.67
CA LEU A 168 6.65 7.41 10.04
C LEU A 168 5.43 6.84 9.32
N VAL A 169 5.60 5.84 8.44
CA VAL A 169 4.46 5.26 7.71
C VAL A 169 3.50 4.49 8.62
N VAL A 170 3.98 3.86 9.70
CA VAL A 170 3.11 3.26 10.72
C VAL A 170 2.28 4.33 11.43
N ARG A 171 2.88 5.44 11.86
CA ARG A 171 2.18 6.56 12.49
C ARG A 171 1.13 7.16 11.57
N ILE A 172 1.46 7.33 10.29
CA ILE A 172 0.52 7.81 9.26
C ILE A 172 -0.66 6.86 9.13
N GLY A 173 -0.42 5.55 8.99
CA GLY A 173 -1.48 4.54 8.91
C GLY A 173 -2.40 4.55 10.11
N LEU A 174 -1.83 4.61 11.33
CA LEU A 174 -2.60 4.74 12.57
C LEU A 174 -3.44 6.02 12.58
N LEU A 175 -2.85 7.16 12.23
CA LEU A 175 -3.52 8.46 12.23
C LEU A 175 -4.70 8.50 11.26
N LEU A 176 -4.52 7.96 10.06
CA LEU A 176 -5.55 7.97 9.02
C LEU A 176 -6.76 7.09 9.39
N TYR A 177 -6.50 5.91 9.96
CA TYR A 177 -7.54 4.94 10.29
C TYR A 177 -8.21 5.16 11.64
N TRP A 178 -7.62 5.96 12.53
CA TRP A 178 -7.99 5.95 13.95
C TRP A 178 -9.47 6.23 14.18
N LYS A 179 -10.02 7.26 13.52
CA LYS A 179 -11.45 7.60 13.63
C LYS A 179 -12.34 6.44 13.17
N ILE A 180 -12.01 5.81 12.03
CA ILE A 180 -12.77 4.66 11.50
C ILE A 180 -12.80 3.52 12.52
N VAL A 181 -11.64 3.20 13.10
CA VAL A 181 -11.51 2.15 14.11
C VAL A 181 -12.31 2.50 15.37
N ARG A 182 -12.24 3.75 15.84
CA ARG A 182 -13.01 4.23 17.00
C ARG A 182 -14.51 4.11 16.80
N ASP A 183 -15.02 4.54 15.65
CA ASP A 183 -16.44 4.48 15.33
C ASP A 183 -16.92 3.02 15.26
N TYR A 184 -16.16 2.14 14.59
CA TYR A 184 -16.42 0.70 14.55
C TYR A 184 -16.46 0.08 15.96
N HIS A 185 -15.50 0.41 16.82
CA HIS A 185 -15.45 -0.07 18.19
C HIS A 185 -16.63 0.40 19.04
N ALA A 186 -17.07 1.65 18.85
CA ALA A 186 -18.25 2.17 19.53
C ALA A 186 -19.50 1.35 19.16
N PHE A 187 -19.66 1.02 17.87
CA PHE A 187 -20.73 0.13 17.42
C PHE A 187 -20.64 -1.26 18.05
N ILE A 188 -19.47 -1.93 17.99
CA ILE A 188 -19.29 -3.28 18.55
C ILE A 188 -19.61 -3.31 20.04
N LYS A 189 -19.16 -2.30 20.81
CA LYS A 189 -19.48 -2.18 22.23
C LYS A 189 -20.99 -1.99 22.46
N SER A 190 -21.64 -1.14 21.68
CA SER A 190 -23.07 -0.86 21.82
C SER A 190 -23.95 -2.05 21.44
N ALA A 191 -23.63 -2.74 20.34
CA ALA A 191 -24.43 -3.84 19.81
C ALA A 191 -24.23 -5.13 20.61
N HIS A 192 -23.00 -5.42 21.04
CA HIS A 192 -22.60 -6.73 21.56
C HIS A 192 -22.09 -6.71 23.01
N GLY A 193 -21.86 -5.53 23.59
CA GLY A 193 -21.22 -5.40 24.90
C GLY A 193 -19.71 -5.69 24.90
N ASP A 194 -19.10 -5.86 23.72
CA ASP A 194 -17.69 -6.24 23.60
C ASP A 194 -16.78 -5.02 23.75
N SER A 195 -16.25 -4.81 24.95
CA SER A 195 -15.50 -3.59 25.29
C SER A 195 -14.00 -3.62 25.00
N GLN A 196 -13.43 -4.77 24.63
CA GLN A 196 -12.01 -4.89 24.32
C GLN A 196 -11.65 -4.06 23.07
N PHE A 197 -10.46 -3.46 23.02
CA PHE A 197 -10.03 -2.68 21.85
C PHE A 197 -9.01 -3.46 21.03
N ILE A 198 -9.49 -4.23 20.04
CA ILE A 198 -8.69 -5.08 19.17
C ILE A 198 -8.62 -4.49 17.76
N VAL A 199 -7.40 -4.33 17.26
CA VAL A 199 -7.12 -3.74 15.95
C VAL A 199 -6.39 -4.74 15.08
N ALA A 200 -6.95 -5.04 13.90
CA ALA A 200 -6.26 -5.80 12.86
C ALA A 200 -5.33 -4.88 12.06
N PHE A 201 -4.16 -5.39 11.69
CA PHE A 201 -3.17 -4.68 10.89
C PHE A 201 -2.68 -5.54 9.72
N TRP A 202 -2.75 -4.98 8.53
CA TRP A 202 -2.24 -5.54 7.28
C TRP A 202 -0.88 -4.92 6.95
N LEU A 203 0.15 -5.74 6.94
CA LEU A 203 1.45 -5.39 6.38
C LEU A 203 1.36 -5.57 4.86
N PRO A 204 1.71 -4.58 4.02
CA PRO A 204 1.78 -4.76 2.58
C PRO A 204 2.57 -6.02 2.20
N GLU A 205 1.97 -6.87 1.39
CA GLU A 205 2.49 -8.19 1.00
C GLU A 205 2.77 -9.15 2.17
N CYS A 206 2.10 -8.94 3.31
CA CYS A 206 2.45 -9.53 4.60
C CYS A 206 3.95 -9.45 4.92
N GLY A 207 4.62 -8.39 4.43
CA GLY A 207 6.06 -8.19 4.54
C GLY A 207 6.48 -8.09 6.01
N TYR A 208 7.00 -9.20 6.53
CA TYR A 208 7.28 -9.37 7.94
C TYR A 208 8.78 -9.35 8.21
N SER A 209 9.17 -8.68 9.30
CA SER A 209 10.40 -8.95 10.01
C SER A 209 10.23 -8.73 11.51
N ASP A 210 11.07 -9.34 12.34
CA ASP A 210 11.02 -9.18 13.79
C ASP A 210 11.16 -7.70 14.19
N ASN A 211 12.03 -6.96 13.50
CA ASN A 211 12.19 -5.51 13.71
C ASN A 211 10.93 -4.73 13.31
N THR A 212 10.30 -5.08 12.18
CA THR A 212 9.06 -4.44 11.73
C THR A 212 7.94 -4.63 12.74
N LEU A 213 7.77 -5.85 13.27
CA LEU A 213 6.77 -6.13 14.31
C LEU A 213 7.07 -5.35 15.59
N LYS A 214 8.33 -5.28 16.02
CA LYS A 214 8.73 -4.47 17.17
C LYS A 214 8.36 -2.99 16.99
N ILE A 215 8.70 -2.39 15.85
CA ILE A 215 8.38 -1.00 15.53
C ILE A 215 6.87 -0.77 15.53
N LEU A 216 6.12 -1.61 14.80
CA LEU A 216 4.67 -1.51 14.72
C LEU A 216 4.03 -1.59 16.12
N HIS A 217 4.46 -2.53 16.94
CA HIS A 217 3.94 -2.69 18.29
C HIS A 217 4.28 -1.47 19.18
N GLU A 218 5.51 -0.98 19.15
CA GLU A 218 5.91 0.22 19.91
C GLU A 218 5.08 1.45 19.53
N GLU A 219 4.92 1.72 18.23
CA GLU A 219 4.13 2.85 17.73
C GLU A 219 2.64 2.67 18.06
N PHE A 220 2.09 1.47 17.91
CA PHE A 220 0.71 1.16 18.29
C PHE A 220 0.45 1.38 19.78
N LYS A 221 1.34 0.92 20.67
CA LYS A 221 1.20 1.12 22.12
C LYS A 221 1.36 2.59 22.50
N ALA A 222 2.29 3.31 21.88
CA ALA A 222 2.45 4.74 22.11
C ALA A 222 1.21 5.54 21.67
N PHE A 223 0.68 5.21 20.48
CA PHE A 223 -0.50 5.85 19.90
C PHE A 223 -1.75 5.60 20.73
N THR A 224 -2.05 4.33 21.05
CA THR A 224 -3.21 3.96 21.87
C THR A 224 -3.17 4.57 23.28
N LYS A 225 -1.97 4.69 23.88
CA LYS A 225 -1.77 5.40 25.15
C LYS A 225 -2.07 6.89 25.03
N LYS A 226 -1.58 7.55 23.98
CA LYS A 226 -1.85 8.97 23.70
C LYS A 226 -3.35 9.23 23.53
N GLU A 227 -4.03 8.34 22.84
CA GLU A 227 -5.46 8.42 22.51
C GLU A 227 -6.39 7.91 23.62
N GLY A 228 -5.87 7.60 24.82
CA GLY A 228 -6.67 7.19 25.97
C GLY A 228 -7.34 5.83 25.83
N VAL A 229 -6.75 4.91 25.07
CA VAL A 229 -7.24 3.53 24.86
C VAL A 229 -6.28 2.55 25.55
N PRO A 230 -6.40 2.35 26.87
CA PRO A 230 -5.56 1.41 27.59
C PRO A 230 -5.90 -0.03 27.17
N ASN A 231 -4.90 -0.92 27.21
CA ASN A 231 -5.06 -2.35 26.92
C ASN A 231 -5.58 -2.68 25.51
N ALA A 232 -5.28 -1.83 24.53
CA ALA A 232 -5.49 -2.17 23.13
C ALA A 232 -4.63 -3.38 22.73
N HIS A 233 -5.21 -4.26 21.91
CA HIS A 233 -4.60 -5.51 21.43
C HIS A 233 -4.42 -5.46 19.91
N LEU A 234 -3.24 -5.87 19.44
CA LEU A 234 -2.89 -5.90 18.03
C LEU A 234 -3.08 -7.31 17.45
N VAL A 235 -3.64 -7.40 16.26
CA VAL A 235 -3.77 -8.63 15.47
C VAL A 235 -3.06 -8.43 14.13
N LEU A 236 -2.04 -9.22 13.86
CA LEU A 236 -1.40 -9.28 12.55
C LEU A 236 -2.11 -10.27 11.63
N LEU A 237 -2.29 -9.87 10.38
CA LEU A 237 -2.77 -10.75 9.31
C LEU A 237 -1.56 -11.19 8.48
N LEU A 238 -1.26 -12.49 8.47
CA LEU A 238 -0.10 -13.07 7.80
C LEU A 238 -0.48 -14.29 6.97
N ASP A 239 0.48 -14.90 6.29
CA ASP A 239 0.33 -16.13 5.53
C ASP A 239 0.82 -17.35 6.33
N ASN A 240 0.09 -18.49 6.25
CA ASN A 240 0.43 -19.70 7.00
C ASN A 240 1.86 -20.18 6.72
N VAL A 241 2.38 -19.97 5.52
CA VAL A 241 3.75 -20.38 5.20
C VAL A 241 4.82 -19.47 5.80
N GLN A 242 4.46 -18.37 6.46
CA GLN A 242 5.41 -17.56 7.23
C GLN A 242 5.69 -18.15 8.62
N ALA A 243 4.89 -19.09 9.10
CA ALA A 243 5.13 -19.78 10.37
C ALA A 243 6.21 -20.89 10.22
N LYS A 244 7.16 -20.95 11.15
CA LYS A 244 8.20 -22.00 11.21
C LYS A 244 7.64 -23.30 11.79
N ASP A 245 7.96 -24.43 11.15
CA ASP A 245 7.77 -25.81 11.63
C ASP A 245 6.41 -26.09 12.32
N ARG A 246 5.32 -26.15 11.53
CA ARG A 246 3.96 -26.38 12.05
C ARG A 246 3.14 -27.33 11.19
N ASP A 247 2.29 -28.09 11.87
CA ASP A 247 1.09 -28.66 11.25
C ASP A 247 0.14 -27.52 10.87
N THR A 248 -0.08 -27.35 9.57
CA THR A 248 -0.93 -26.28 9.03
C THR A 248 -2.37 -26.41 9.52
N ASP A 249 -2.90 -27.63 9.67
CA ASP A 249 -4.29 -27.81 10.06
C ASP A 249 -4.54 -27.34 11.51
N VAL A 250 -3.66 -27.75 12.43
CA VAL A 250 -3.70 -27.32 13.85
C VAL A 250 -3.55 -25.80 13.94
N MET A 251 -2.56 -25.23 13.27
CA MET A 251 -2.29 -23.79 13.33
C MET A 251 -3.45 -22.96 12.76
N MET A 252 -4.03 -23.38 11.62
CA MET A 252 -5.12 -22.65 10.99
C MET A 252 -6.40 -22.64 11.83
N LYS A 253 -6.60 -23.67 12.66
CA LYS A 253 -7.76 -23.80 13.56
C LYS A 253 -7.56 -23.12 14.94
N ALA A 254 -6.33 -22.76 15.31
CA ALA A 254 -6.03 -22.20 16.62
C ALA A 254 -5.99 -20.67 16.67
N TRP A 255 -6.20 -20.09 17.85
CA TRP A 255 -5.80 -18.73 18.19
C TRP A 255 -4.28 -18.66 18.37
N ASN A 256 -3.58 -18.07 17.39
CA ASN A 256 -2.12 -17.94 17.40
C ASN A 256 -1.65 -16.59 17.95
N GLN A 257 -0.43 -16.57 18.48
CA GLN A 257 0.26 -15.35 18.92
C GLN A 257 1.78 -15.43 18.76
N VAL A 258 2.41 -14.28 18.65
CA VAL A 258 3.85 -14.10 18.63
C VAL A 258 4.27 -13.17 19.78
N LYS A 259 5.44 -13.42 20.35
CA LYS A 259 6.00 -12.62 21.43
C LYS A 259 6.71 -11.39 20.88
N VAL A 260 6.46 -10.23 21.48
CA VAL A 260 7.14 -8.96 21.15
C VAL A 260 7.65 -8.33 22.43
N GLY A 261 8.94 -8.54 22.73
CA GLY A 261 9.50 -8.14 24.03
C GLY A 261 8.83 -8.87 25.19
N LYS A 262 8.08 -8.14 26.03
CA LYS A 262 7.29 -8.71 27.14
C LYS A 262 5.80 -8.90 26.81
N ASP A 263 5.35 -8.32 25.70
CA ASP A 263 3.96 -8.36 25.26
C ASP A 263 3.74 -9.46 24.23
N ARG A 264 2.47 -9.68 23.86
CA ARG A 264 2.07 -10.65 22.84
C ARG A 264 1.13 -10.00 21.82
N VAL A 265 1.32 -10.37 20.56
CA VAL A 265 0.50 -9.92 19.43
C VAL A 265 -0.18 -11.15 18.84
N SER A 266 -1.48 -11.08 18.60
CA SER A 266 -2.17 -12.21 17.97
C SER A 266 -1.90 -12.25 16.47
N VAL A 267 -1.93 -13.44 15.89
CA VAL A 267 -1.71 -13.65 14.46
C VAL A 267 -2.87 -14.46 13.92
N VAL A 268 -3.43 -14.02 12.81
CA VAL A 268 -4.37 -14.81 12.01
C VAL A 268 -3.70 -15.07 10.67
N PHE A 269 -3.58 -16.34 10.29
CA PHE A 269 -2.95 -16.76 9.05
C PHE A 269 -4.00 -17.06 8.00
N ARG A 270 -3.80 -16.61 6.75
CA ARG A 270 -4.50 -17.23 5.60
C ARG A 270 -3.95 -18.61 5.31
N ASP A 271 -4.80 -19.48 4.81
CA ASP A 271 -4.35 -20.65 4.06
C ASP A 271 -4.02 -20.19 2.63
N ARG A 272 -2.71 -20.15 2.29
CA ARG A 272 -2.22 -19.78 0.95
C ARG A 272 -2.87 -20.60 -0.15
N SER A 273 -2.78 -21.93 -0.04
CA SER A 273 -3.26 -22.85 -1.08
C SER A 273 -4.77 -22.69 -1.32
N PHE A 274 -5.54 -22.55 -0.24
CA PHE A 274 -6.98 -22.32 -0.36
C PHE A 274 -7.28 -20.93 -0.93
N SER A 275 -6.58 -19.90 -0.48
CA SER A 275 -6.81 -18.53 -0.94
C SER A 275 -6.49 -18.37 -2.43
N ASP A 276 -5.33 -18.84 -2.87
CA ASP A 276 -4.93 -18.78 -4.27
C ASP A 276 -5.88 -19.59 -5.16
N TRP A 277 -6.37 -20.73 -4.67
CA TRP A 277 -7.40 -21.50 -5.38
C TRP A 277 -8.72 -20.74 -5.50
N VAL A 278 -9.19 -20.07 -4.45
CA VAL A 278 -10.42 -19.25 -4.48
C VAL A 278 -10.26 -18.12 -5.50
N THR A 279 -9.16 -17.39 -5.43
CA THR A 279 -8.90 -16.17 -6.21
C THR A 279 -8.64 -16.46 -7.69
N TYR A 280 -7.76 -17.42 -8.01
CA TYR A 280 -7.27 -17.60 -9.38
C TYR A 280 -7.97 -18.73 -10.15
N SER A 281 -8.62 -19.68 -9.48
CA SER A 281 -9.27 -20.82 -10.17
C SER A 281 -10.76 -20.58 -10.49
N ASN A 282 -11.37 -19.50 -10.03
CA ASN A 282 -12.79 -19.18 -10.19
C ASN A 282 -13.74 -20.39 -9.94
N PRO A 283 -13.64 -21.07 -8.79
CA PRO A 283 -14.44 -22.27 -8.51
C PRO A 283 -15.94 -21.95 -8.40
N SER A 284 -16.77 -22.96 -8.67
CA SER A 284 -18.22 -22.83 -8.47
C SER A 284 -18.58 -22.65 -7.00
N VAL A 285 -19.70 -21.97 -6.72
CA VAL A 285 -20.22 -21.75 -5.37
C VAL A 285 -20.34 -23.04 -4.57
N LYS A 286 -20.78 -24.14 -5.20
CA LYS A 286 -20.83 -25.46 -4.56
C LYS A 286 -19.45 -25.90 -4.06
N LYS A 287 -18.41 -25.83 -4.92
CA LYS A 287 -17.05 -26.21 -4.54
C LYS A 287 -16.49 -25.32 -3.43
N LEU A 288 -16.80 -24.02 -3.47
CA LEU A 288 -16.41 -23.07 -2.41
C LEU A 288 -16.99 -23.47 -1.05
N ILE A 289 -18.28 -23.81 -1.00
CA ILE A 289 -18.95 -24.26 0.21
C ILE A 289 -18.39 -25.61 0.67
N ASP A 290 -18.35 -26.60 -0.22
CA ASP A 290 -17.89 -27.96 0.10
C ASP A 290 -16.46 -27.94 0.69
N ARG A 291 -15.54 -27.20 0.09
CA ARG A 291 -14.15 -27.10 0.59
C ARG A 291 -14.02 -26.31 1.89
N THR A 292 -14.93 -25.37 2.15
CA THR A 292 -14.97 -24.65 3.44
C THR A 292 -15.48 -25.57 4.53
N ILE A 293 -16.56 -26.32 4.27
CA ILE A 293 -17.14 -27.28 5.22
C ILE A 293 -16.21 -28.45 5.50
N ALA A 294 -15.38 -28.85 4.52
CA ALA A 294 -14.37 -29.88 4.70
C ALA A 294 -13.29 -29.51 5.76
N LYS A 295 -13.26 -28.28 6.26
CA LYS A 295 -12.37 -27.83 7.34
C LYS A 295 -12.96 -28.03 8.74
N VAL A 296 -14.20 -28.53 8.83
CA VAL A 296 -14.83 -28.86 10.10
C VAL A 296 -14.02 -29.93 10.83
N ASP A 297 -13.85 -29.69 12.12
CA ASP A 297 -13.21 -30.57 13.07
C ASP A 297 -14.25 -31.07 14.08
N SER A 298 -14.48 -32.39 14.11
CA SER A 298 -15.47 -32.99 15.01
C SER A 298 -15.03 -32.92 16.47
N GLU A 299 -13.74 -33.07 16.75
CA GLU A 299 -13.22 -33.08 18.12
C GLU A 299 -13.31 -31.68 18.74
N LEU A 300 -12.96 -30.63 17.98
CA LEU A 300 -13.12 -29.25 18.45
C LEU A 300 -14.59 -28.87 18.63
N ASN A 301 -15.48 -29.36 17.77
CA ASN A 301 -16.92 -29.15 17.93
C ASN A 301 -17.47 -29.81 19.20
N GLU A 302 -17.07 -31.06 19.48
CA GLU A 302 -17.47 -31.79 20.69
C GLU A 302 -16.92 -31.13 21.96
N ALA A 303 -15.73 -30.54 21.89
CA ALA A 303 -15.11 -29.78 22.97
C ALA A 303 -15.61 -28.33 23.09
N GLU A 304 -16.60 -27.91 22.29
CA GLU A 304 -17.12 -26.54 22.22
C GLU A 304 -16.04 -25.46 21.97
N VAL A 305 -14.96 -25.84 21.29
CA VAL A 305 -13.87 -24.94 20.90
C VAL A 305 -14.23 -24.28 19.59
N ASN A 306 -14.25 -22.95 19.57
CA ASN A 306 -14.48 -22.16 18.35
C ASN A 306 -13.17 -22.06 17.56
N TYR A 307 -13.14 -22.34 16.26
CA TYR A 307 -11.93 -22.30 15.45
C TYR A 307 -12.17 -21.58 14.15
N CYS A 308 -11.11 -21.15 13.48
CA CYS A 308 -11.23 -20.47 12.20
C CYS A 308 -10.65 -21.28 11.03
N TRP A 309 -11.06 -20.91 9.83
CA TRP A 309 -10.27 -21.15 8.62
C TRP A 309 -10.28 -19.88 7.80
N SER A 310 -9.12 -19.25 7.63
CA SER A 310 -9.06 -17.91 7.08
C SER A 310 -8.63 -17.86 5.60
N HIS A 311 -9.21 -16.90 4.88
CA HIS A 311 -8.96 -16.63 3.47
C HIS A 311 -8.78 -15.13 3.27
N TYR A 312 -7.65 -14.76 2.67
CA TYR A 312 -7.36 -13.36 2.31
C TYR A 312 -7.27 -13.24 0.79
N GLU A 313 -7.76 -12.14 0.25
CA GLU A 313 -7.68 -11.81 -1.17
C GLU A 313 -7.57 -10.30 -1.40
N GLU A 314 -7.06 -9.92 -2.57
CA GLU A 314 -7.24 -8.56 -3.10
C GLU A 314 -8.74 -8.33 -3.27
N ILE A 315 -9.29 -7.22 -2.77
CA ILE A 315 -10.71 -6.94 -3.02
C ILE A 315 -10.98 -6.77 -4.52
N GLU A 316 -9.98 -6.33 -5.29
CA GLU A 316 -10.01 -6.29 -6.74
C GLU A 316 -10.14 -7.67 -7.42
N ALA A 317 -9.84 -8.77 -6.72
CA ALA A 317 -10.05 -10.13 -7.23
C ALA A 317 -11.52 -10.41 -7.58
N LEU A 318 -12.45 -9.67 -6.98
CA LEU A 318 -13.88 -9.73 -7.32
C LEU A 318 -14.16 -9.29 -8.77
N THR A 319 -13.19 -8.68 -9.46
CA THR A 319 -13.24 -8.31 -10.88
C THR A 319 -12.57 -9.31 -11.82
N PHE A 320 -11.93 -10.37 -11.31
CA PHE A 320 -11.15 -11.30 -12.15
C PHE A 320 -12.03 -12.11 -13.10
N SER A 321 -13.31 -12.26 -12.78
CA SER A 321 -14.33 -12.78 -13.69
C SER A 321 -15.65 -12.06 -13.47
N SER A 322 -16.55 -12.10 -14.46
CA SER A 322 -17.91 -11.58 -14.32
C SER A 322 -18.74 -12.27 -13.25
N LYS A 323 -18.28 -13.41 -12.69
CA LYS A 323 -18.98 -14.19 -11.67
C LYS A 323 -18.33 -14.15 -10.29
N SER A 324 -17.13 -13.59 -10.15
CA SER A 324 -16.35 -13.69 -8.89
C SER A 324 -17.10 -13.04 -7.74
N ALA A 325 -17.56 -11.80 -7.92
CA ALA A 325 -18.31 -11.07 -6.89
C ALA A 325 -19.63 -11.75 -6.50
N ALA A 326 -20.42 -12.23 -7.47
CA ALA A 326 -21.66 -12.97 -7.20
C ALA A 326 -21.40 -14.32 -6.52
N SER A 327 -20.28 -14.98 -6.85
CA SER A 327 -19.90 -16.25 -6.23
C SER A 327 -19.47 -16.05 -4.78
N PHE A 328 -18.76 -14.96 -4.48
CA PHE A 328 -18.42 -14.55 -3.12
C PHE A 328 -19.69 -14.30 -2.29
N GLU A 329 -20.61 -13.49 -2.78
CA GLU A 329 -21.91 -13.23 -2.12
C GLU A 329 -22.66 -14.52 -1.80
N GLN A 330 -22.86 -15.38 -2.80
CA GLN A 330 -23.60 -16.62 -2.61
C GLN A 330 -22.89 -17.59 -1.66
N LYS A 331 -21.56 -17.61 -1.65
CA LYS A 331 -20.76 -18.42 -0.71
C LYS A 331 -21.06 -17.98 0.72
N VAL A 332 -20.93 -16.68 1.01
CA VAL A 332 -21.14 -16.15 2.37
C VAL A 332 -22.58 -16.38 2.85
N VAL A 333 -23.56 -16.06 2.01
CA VAL A 333 -24.99 -16.23 2.35
C VAL A 333 -25.34 -17.70 2.62
N LYS A 334 -24.89 -18.62 1.75
CA LYS A 334 -25.18 -20.05 1.92
C LYS A 334 -24.49 -20.65 3.13
N LEU A 335 -23.26 -20.24 3.45
CA LEU A 335 -22.59 -20.67 4.67
C LEU A 335 -23.36 -20.25 5.93
N ALA A 336 -23.84 -19.00 5.98
CA ALA A 336 -24.70 -18.52 7.06
C ALA A 336 -26.01 -19.31 7.16
N GLN A 337 -26.64 -19.64 6.02
CA GLN A 337 -27.82 -20.50 5.97
C GLN A 337 -27.54 -21.93 6.47
N LEU A 338 -26.31 -22.42 6.35
CA LEU A 338 -25.87 -23.72 6.87
C LEU A 338 -25.34 -23.63 8.32
N SER A 339 -25.56 -22.51 9.00
CA SER A 339 -25.11 -22.26 10.38
C SER A 339 -23.59 -22.17 10.56
N TYR A 340 -22.86 -21.78 9.52
CA TYR A 340 -21.46 -21.37 9.60
C TYR A 340 -21.38 -19.85 9.64
N LEU A 341 -21.00 -19.29 10.79
CA LEU A 341 -20.89 -17.85 10.97
C LEU A 341 -19.53 -17.35 10.49
N ALA A 342 -19.52 -16.64 9.36
CA ALA A 342 -18.34 -15.90 8.93
C ALA A 342 -18.08 -14.70 9.85
N VAL A 343 -16.82 -14.45 10.19
CA VAL A 343 -16.41 -13.33 11.06
C VAL A 343 -15.13 -12.65 10.54
N SER A 344 -14.93 -11.40 10.90
CA SER A 344 -13.65 -10.71 10.70
C SER A 344 -12.55 -11.27 11.63
N PRO A 345 -11.26 -11.13 11.26
CA PRO A 345 -10.14 -11.56 12.09
C PRO A 345 -10.15 -10.95 13.50
N ASP A 346 -10.42 -9.64 13.63
CA ASP A 346 -10.45 -8.98 14.95
C ASP A 346 -11.58 -9.52 15.83
N MET A 347 -12.73 -9.84 15.23
CA MET A 347 -13.90 -10.36 15.96
C MET A 347 -13.66 -11.78 16.47
N PHE A 348 -13.00 -12.63 15.67
CA PHE A 348 -12.58 -13.96 16.11
C PHE A 348 -11.70 -13.87 17.37
N ILE A 349 -10.66 -13.03 17.31
CA ILE A 349 -9.74 -12.83 18.44
C ILE A 349 -10.46 -12.19 19.64
N ARG A 350 -11.34 -11.21 19.40
CA ARG A 350 -12.13 -10.52 20.45
C ARG A 350 -13.00 -11.48 21.22
N ARG A 351 -13.72 -12.34 20.53
CA ARG A 351 -14.63 -13.29 21.16
C ARG A 351 -13.89 -14.42 21.87
N LYS A 352 -12.71 -14.81 21.38
CA LYS A 352 -11.79 -15.65 22.14
C LYS A 352 -11.36 -14.90 23.42
N MET A 353 -10.80 -13.71 23.30
CA MET A 353 -10.27 -12.95 24.43
C MET A 353 -11.31 -12.65 25.51
N ASN A 354 -12.57 -12.40 25.16
CA ASN A 354 -13.64 -12.13 26.13
C ASN A 354 -14.40 -13.38 26.62
N GLY A 355 -14.05 -14.58 26.12
CA GLY A 355 -14.64 -15.85 26.53
C GLY A 355 -15.99 -16.20 25.89
N LYS A 356 -16.48 -15.40 24.92
CA LYS A 356 -17.68 -15.76 24.13
C LYS A 356 -17.43 -16.93 23.18
N PHE A 357 -16.20 -17.06 22.69
CA PHE A 357 -15.74 -18.19 21.89
C PHE A 357 -14.90 -19.12 22.78
N GLY A 358 -15.29 -20.39 22.85
CA GLY A 358 -14.59 -21.44 23.57
C GLY A 358 -13.16 -21.63 23.06
N LYS A 359 -12.26 -22.03 23.94
CA LYS A 359 -10.82 -22.18 23.69
C LYS A 359 -10.36 -23.59 23.96
N ALA A 360 -9.38 -24.06 23.21
CA ALA A 360 -8.60 -25.22 23.59
C ALA A 360 -7.62 -24.86 24.72
N ASP A 361 -7.21 -25.85 25.52
CA ASP A 361 -6.33 -25.66 26.68
C ASP A 361 -4.95 -25.05 26.32
N ASN A 362 -4.51 -25.24 25.08
CA ASN A 362 -3.25 -24.74 24.56
C ASN A 362 -3.37 -23.38 23.84
N GLU A 363 -4.55 -22.72 23.87
CA GLU A 363 -4.75 -21.41 23.26
C GLU A 363 -4.60 -20.25 24.27
N PRO A 364 -3.96 -19.13 23.88
CA PRO A 364 -3.36 -18.90 22.57
C PRO A 364 -2.02 -19.62 22.34
N MET A 365 -1.84 -20.21 21.15
CA MET A 365 -0.64 -20.95 20.77
C MET A 365 0.49 -20.00 20.36
N ASP A 366 1.66 -20.13 20.98
CA ASP A 366 2.86 -19.41 20.57
C ASP A 366 3.38 -19.94 19.23
N VAL A 367 3.58 -19.05 18.26
CA VAL A 367 4.16 -19.33 16.94
C VAL A 367 5.47 -18.59 16.74
N GLU A 368 6.37 -19.19 15.97
CA GLU A 368 7.58 -18.55 15.48
C GLU A 368 7.41 -18.20 14.00
N LEU A 369 7.88 -17.02 13.61
CA LEU A 369 7.74 -16.50 12.25
C LEU A 369 9.10 -16.49 11.54
N ARG A 370 9.09 -16.73 10.23
CA ARG A 370 10.25 -16.58 9.35
C ARG A 370 10.51 -15.08 9.14
N ASP A 371 11.72 -14.64 9.49
CA ASP A 371 12.13 -13.25 9.27
C ASP A 371 12.26 -12.93 7.77
N ASN A 372 12.06 -11.67 7.40
CA ASN A 372 12.08 -11.18 6.02
C ASN A 372 11.25 -12.04 5.06
N SER A 373 9.99 -12.31 5.43
CA SER A 373 9.07 -13.15 4.65
C SER A 373 7.85 -12.38 4.16
N GLY A 374 7.23 -12.84 3.08
CA GLY A 374 6.00 -12.27 2.52
C GLY A 374 5.02 -13.34 2.03
N TRP A 375 3.76 -12.95 1.82
CA TRP A 375 2.68 -13.87 1.49
C TRP A 375 2.58 -14.28 0.02
N ASN A 376 3.23 -13.55 -0.89
CA ASN A 376 3.17 -13.76 -2.34
C ASN A 376 4.54 -14.12 -2.93
N ASP A 377 5.45 -14.63 -2.10
CA ASP A 377 6.67 -15.23 -2.62
C ASP A 377 6.34 -16.52 -3.38
N ARG A 378 7.00 -16.70 -4.53
CA ARG A 378 6.81 -17.82 -5.45
C ARG A 378 7.57 -19.06 -5.01
N HIS A 379 8.54 -18.88 -4.12
CA HIS A 379 9.41 -19.93 -3.62
C HIS A 379 8.78 -20.70 -2.47
N LEU A 380 9.19 -21.97 -2.33
CA LEU A 380 8.77 -22.82 -1.20
C LEU A 380 9.29 -22.28 0.13
N ASN A 381 10.53 -21.77 0.14
CA ASN A 381 11.09 -21.03 1.27
C ASN A 381 10.73 -19.56 1.12
N VAL A 382 9.63 -19.17 1.75
CA VAL A 382 9.15 -17.80 1.62
C VAL A 382 10.08 -16.78 2.23
N SER A 383 10.31 -15.73 1.46
CA SER A 383 11.11 -14.57 1.80
C SER A 383 10.46 -13.31 1.19
N ILE A 384 11.13 -12.17 1.24
CA ILE A 384 10.79 -10.98 0.47
C ILE A 384 11.64 -10.88 -0.82
N GLY A 385 12.29 -11.98 -1.20
CA GLY A 385 13.30 -12.02 -2.25
C GLY A 385 12.76 -11.65 -3.62
N ARG A 386 11.50 -12.03 -3.89
CA ARG A 386 10.76 -11.65 -5.10
C ARG A 386 10.78 -10.13 -5.38
N TRP A 387 10.66 -9.30 -4.34
CA TRP A 387 10.64 -7.83 -4.49
C TRP A 387 12.05 -7.24 -4.53
N GLU A 388 13.02 -7.89 -3.90
CA GLU A 388 14.43 -7.53 -3.96
C GLU A 388 15.07 -7.87 -5.32
N GLY A 389 14.59 -8.93 -5.98
CA GLY A 389 15.22 -9.55 -7.15
C GLY A 389 16.16 -10.70 -6.80
N VAL A 390 16.02 -11.32 -5.62
CA VAL A 390 16.84 -12.45 -5.17
C VAL A 390 15.99 -13.69 -4.88
N LEU A 391 16.61 -14.87 -4.97
CA LEU A 391 15.93 -16.14 -4.69
C LEU A 391 15.47 -16.26 -3.22
N ASP A 392 16.28 -15.75 -2.28
CA ASP A 392 15.98 -15.82 -0.84
C ASP A 392 16.61 -14.64 -0.07
N SER A 393 15.75 -13.83 0.57
CA SER A 393 16.17 -12.70 1.43
C SER A 393 16.91 -13.11 2.70
N ASN A 394 16.95 -14.39 3.05
CA ASN A 394 17.67 -14.91 4.20
C ASN A 394 18.94 -15.70 3.84
N ALA A 395 19.20 -15.95 2.55
CA ALA A 395 20.41 -16.67 2.12
C ALA A 395 21.70 -15.88 2.40
N VAL A 396 22.76 -16.62 2.77
CA VAL A 396 24.13 -16.09 2.98
C VAL A 396 24.71 -15.51 1.69
N PHE A 397 24.49 -16.21 0.57
CA PHE A 397 24.88 -15.76 -0.76
C PHE A 397 23.62 -15.43 -1.55
N LYS A 398 23.50 -14.16 -1.95
CA LYS A 398 22.35 -13.66 -2.71
C LYS A 398 22.52 -14.01 -4.18
N LEU A 399 21.68 -14.90 -4.68
CA LEU A 399 21.55 -15.18 -6.11
C LEU A 399 20.36 -14.40 -6.66
N VAL A 400 20.45 -14.00 -7.93
CA VAL A 400 19.31 -13.43 -8.64
C VAL A 400 18.13 -14.41 -8.63
N ASP A 401 16.93 -13.86 -8.51
CA ASP A 401 15.69 -14.66 -8.60
C ASP A 401 15.55 -15.33 -9.97
N GLU A 402 14.80 -16.43 -10.02
CA GLU A 402 14.55 -17.18 -11.25
C GLU A 402 13.78 -16.35 -12.27
N ASN A 403 14.10 -16.55 -13.55
CA ASN A 403 13.34 -15.97 -14.65
C ASN A 403 11.86 -16.39 -14.55
N ASN A 404 10.94 -15.45 -14.74
CA ASN A 404 9.52 -15.75 -14.80
C ASN A 404 8.94 -15.40 -16.17
N PRO A 405 8.81 -16.39 -17.06
CA PRO A 405 8.31 -16.17 -18.41
C PRO A 405 6.87 -15.66 -18.42
N TYR A 406 6.56 -14.80 -19.39
CA TYR A 406 5.22 -14.28 -19.61
C TYR A 406 4.95 -14.08 -21.10
N THR A 407 3.67 -13.90 -21.46
CA THR A 407 3.27 -13.69 -22.85
C THR A 407 2.97 -12.23 -23.13
N ARG A 408 3.73 -11.62 -24.04
CA ARG A 408 3.50 -10.26 -24.53
C ARG A 408 2.68 -10.28 -25.82
N ARG A 409 1.76 -9.31 -25.97
CA ARG A 409 1.07 -9.07 -27.25
C ARG A 409 1.82 -8.03 -28.07
N THR A 410 1.99 -8.30 -29.35
CA THR A 410 2.65 -7.43 -30.33
C THR A 410 1.77 -7.31 -31.56
N ARG A 411 2.17 -6.45 -32.52
CA ARG A 411 1.49 -6.32 -33.81
C ARG A 411 1.53 -7.61 -34.64
N THR A 412 2.56 -8.43 -34.46
CA THR A 412 2.78 -9.67 -35.21
C THR A 412 2.24 -10.92 -34.51
N GLY A 413 1.70 -10.79 -33.30
CA GLY A 413 1.09 -11.88 -32.56
C GLY A 413 1.43 -11.88 -31.08
N LYS A 414 1.58 -13.07 -30.50
CA LYS A 414 2.03 -13.26 -29.12
C LYS A 414 3.49 -13.67 -29.11
N VAL A 415 4.29 -13.09 -28.21
CA VAL A 415 5.71 -13.40 -28.02
C VAL A 415 5.89 -13.89 -26.58
N ALA A 416 6.61 -15.01 -26.42
CA ALA A 416 7.05 -15.47 -25.12
C ALA A 416 8.31 -14.70 -24.71
N GLU A 417 8.26 -14.07 -23.55
CA GLU A 417 9.37 -13.33 -22.95
C GLU A 417 9.96 -14.19 -21.81
N THR A 418 11.27 -14.14 -21.60
CA THR A 418 11.95 -14.92 -20.54
C THR A 418 11.65 -14.36 -19.14
N GLY A 419 11.42 -13.05 -19.05
CA GLY A 419 11.17 -12.34 -17.79
C GLY A 419 12.32 -12.41 -16.78
N PRO A 420 13.51 -11.87 -17.08
CA PRO A 420 14.60 -11.82 -16.12
C PRO A 420 14.25 -10.92 -14.92
N GLN A 421 14.67 -11.33 -13.72
CA GLN A 421 14.38 -10.60 -12.48
C GLN A 421 15.54 -9.72 -11.98
N CYS A 422 16.70 -9.76 -12.66
CA CYS A 422 17.92 -9.04 -12.30
C CYS A 422 17.75 -7.51 -12.21
N TRP A 423 16.80 -6.95 -12.96
CA TRP A 423 16.53 -5.50 -12.95
C TRP A 423 16.06 -5.00 -11.60
N LYS A 424 15.41 -5.83 -10.78
CA LYS A 424 14.91 -5.45 -9.45
C LYS A 424 16.04 -5.09 -8.50
N LEU A 425 17.16 -5.81 -8.56
CA LEU A 425 18.37 -5.51 -7.77
C LEU A 425 18.88 -4.10 -8.05
N ALA A 426 19.08 -3.80 -9.34
CA ALA A 426 19.56 -2.49 -9.78
C ALA A 426 18.55 -1.38 -9.50
N PHE A 427 17.26 -1.66 -9.72
CA PHE A 427 16.20 -0.70 -9.50
C PHE A 427 16.09 -0.32 -8.02
N ASN A 428 16.08 -1.30 -7.10
CA ASN A 428 16.01 -1.05 -5.66
C ASN A 428 17.23 -0.26 -5.15
N GLU A 429 18.44 -0.55 -5.64
CA GLU A 429 19.64 0.20 -5.24
C GLU A 429 19.64 1.63 -5.82
N ALA A 430 19.14 1.83 -7.04
CA ALA A 430 18.97 3.16 -7.62
C ALA A 430 17.94 4.00 -6.83
N LEU A 431 16.79 3.39 -6.48
CA LEU A 431 15.79 4.01 -5.61
C LEU A 431 16.40 4.40 -4.26
N LYS A 432 17.16 3.49 -3.65
CA LYS A 432 17.85 3.74 -2.38
C LYS A 432 18.79 4.92 -2.43
N ARG A 433 19.67 4.98 -3.44
CA ARG A 433 20.67 6.05 -3.57
C ARG A 433 20.05 7.41 -3.78
N CYS A 434 19.05 7.50 -4.65
CA CYS A 434 18.31 8.73 -4.87
C CYS A 434 17.52 9.14 -3.61
N ALA A 435 16.92 8.17 -2.90
CA ALA A 435 16.20 8.43 -1.66
C ALA A 435 17.12 8.93 -0.53
N MET A 436 18.32 8.37 -0.38
CA MET A 436 19.29 8.83 0.63
C MET A 436 19.70 10.30 0.40
N VAL A 437 19.93 10.69 -0.86
CA VAL A 437 20.31 12.07 -1.21
C VAL A 437 19.17 13.05 -0.95
N THR A 438 17.93 12.65 -1.23
CA THR A 438 16.77 13.53 -1.11
C THR A 438 16.20 13.59 0.29
N LYS A 439 16.09 12.48 1.01
CA LYS A 439 15.56 12.45 2.39
C LYS A 439 16.58 12.99 3.38
N GLY A 440 17.85 12.61 3.25
CA GLY A 440 18.88 12.86 4.26
C GLY A 440 18.97 11.75 5.31
N ASP A 441 19.87 11.92 6.26
CA ASP A 441 20.13 10.98 7.35
C ASP A 441 19.19 11.26 8.55
N PRO A 442 18.29 10.33 8.91
CA PRO A 442 17.37 10.52 10.02
C PRO A 442 18.02 10.48 11.41
N GLU A 443 19.23 9.91 11.57
CA GLU A 443 19.90 9.90 12.87
C GLU A 443 20.52 11.26 13.20
N THR A 444 21.04 11.94 12.18
CA THR A 444 21.73 13.24 12.34
C THR A 444 20.89 14.43 11.89
N MET A 445 19.78 14.20 11.19
CA MET A 445 18.97 15.22 10.49
C MET A 445 19.80 16.06 9.51
N LYS A 446 20.78 15.43 8.84
CA LYS A 446 21.70 16.07 7.89
C LYS A 446 21.46 15.62 6.45
N GLY A 447 21.67 16.54 5.51
CA GLY A 447 21.35 16.35 4.11
C GLY A 447 19.84 16.33 3.82
N GLY A 448 19.51 16.44 2.54
CA GLY A 448 18.14 16.23 2.06
C GLY A 448 17.09 17.16 2.68
N PHE A 449 15.84 16.70 2.63
CA PHE A 449 14.68 17.36 3.22
C PHE A 449 14.75 17.45 4.74
N LEU A 450 15.34 16.46 5.40
CA LEU A 450 15.44 16.48 6.87
C LEU A 450 16.32 17.64 7.35
N GLU A 451 17.40 17.98 6.66
CA GLU A 451 18.21 19.16 7.01
C GLU A 451 17.47 20.47 6.75
N VAL A 452 16.67 20.55 5.68
CA VAL A 452 15.83 21.73 5.41
C VAL A 452 14.84 21.93 6.55
N LEU A 453 14.08 20.90 6.93
CA LEU A 453 13.10 20.97 8.00
C LEU A 453 13.75 21.23 9.37
N ALA A 454 14.88 20.58 9.66
CA ALA A 454 15.65 20.82 10.87
C ALA A 454 16.18 22.27 10.97
N GLY A 455 16.66 22.80 9.85
CA GLY A 455 17.12 24.19 9.75
C GLY A 455 16.00 25.20 9.96
N ILE A 456 14.80 24.93 9.44
CA ILE A 456 13.60 25.76 9.65
C ILE A 456 13.17 25.72 11.13
N CYS A 457 13.13 24.53 11.75
CA CYS A 457 12.83 24.37 13.17
C CYS A 457 13.80 25.18 14.04
N GLY A 458 15.11 25.07 13.77
CA GLY A 458 16.14 25.94 14.37
C GLY A 458 16.31 25.79 15.89
N HIS A 459 15.70 24.78 16.52
CA HIS A 459 15.85 24.52 17.95
C HIS A 459 17.27 23.99 18.26
N LYS A 460 17.82 24.36 19.43
CA LYS A 460 19.21 24.00 19.81
C LYS A 460 19.38 22.55 20.26
N ASP A 461 18.33 21.96 20.84
CA ASP A 461 18.31 20.55 21.25
C ASP A 461 17.96 19.65 20.05
N PRO A 462 18.88 18.77 19.59
CA PRO A 462 18.64 17.86 18.48
C PRO A 462 17.44 16.94 18.68
N LYS A 463 17.13 16.53 19.92
CA LYS A 463 15.98 15.66 20.21
C LYS A 463 14.65 16.36 19.96
N ILE A 464 14.58 17.65 20.28
CA ILE A 464 13.39 18.47 20.00
C ILE A 464 13.25 18.67 18.50
N VAL A 465 14.36 18.96 17.79
CA VAL A 465 14.35 19.07 16.33
C VAL A 465 13.83 17.80 15.67
N GLN A 466 14.43 16.65 15.98
CA GLN A 466 14.01 15.36 15.45
C GLN A 466 12.51 15.09 15.71
N ARG A 467 12.06 15.24 16.96
CA ARG A 467 10.66 15.04 17.34
C ARG A 467 9.72 15.95 16.54
N ASN A 468 10.08 17.21 16.34
CA ASN A 468 9.25 18.17 15.62
C ASN A 468 9.18 17.86 14.12
N VAL A 469 10.31 17.51 13.50
CA VAL A 469 10.36 17.09 12.09
C VAL A 469 9.52 15.82 11.90
N GLU A 470 9.68 14.82 12.77
CA GLU A 470 8.87 13.59 12.75
C GLU A 470 7.37 13.89 12.89
N ASN A 471 7.00 14.76 13.82
CA ASN A 471 5.60 15.15 14.01
C ASN A 471 5.08 15.90 12.78
N PHE A 472 5.83 16.86 12.24
CA PHE A 472 5.41 17.61 11.06
C PHE A 472 5.20 16.69 9.86
N LEU A 473 6.15 15.80 9.57
CA LEU A 473 5.99 14.81 8.49
C LEU A 473 4.81 13.86 8.72
N THR A 474 4.57 13.45 9.98
CA THR A 474 3.41 12.61 10.31
C THR A 474 2.09 13.35 10.03
N HIS A 475 1.99 14.63 10.42
CA HIS A 475 0.75 15.41 10.30
C HIS A 475 0.59 16.08 8.92
N TYR A 476 1.63 16.12 8.08
CA TYR A 476 1.51 16.44 6.66
C TYR A 476 0.56 15.49 5.92
N THR A 477 0.28 14.31 6.50
CA THR A 477 -0.84 13.42 6.09
C THR A 477 -2.15 14.17 5.91
N TYR A 478 -2.44 15.17 6.76
CA TYR A 478 -3.66 15.95 6.70
C TYR A 478 -3.75 16.75 5.40
N VAL A 479 -2.64 17.32 4.93
CA VAL A 479 -2.61 18.01 3.63
C VAL A 479 -2.64 16.98 2.49
N HIS A 480 -1.81 15.94 2.56
CA HIS A 480 -1.64 14.99 1.46
C HIS A 480 -2.92 14.21 1.13
N TRP A 481 -3.74 13.89 2.13
CA TRP A 481 -5.05 13.25 1.96
C TRP A 481 -6.17 14.11 2.57
N ARG A 482 -6.13 15.43 2.34
CA ARG A 482 -7.04 16.45 2.89
C ARG A 482 -8.51 16.05 2.90
N GLU A 483 -9.02 15.59 1.77
CA GLU A 483 -10.45 15.28 1.64
C GLU A 483 -10.90 14.14 2.56
N HIS A 484 -10.03 13.18 2.89
CA HIS A 484 -10.35 12.13 3.88
C HIS A 484 -10.58 12.71 5.27
N PHE A 485 -9.76 13.68 5.68
CA PHE A 485 -9.85 14.28 7.01
C PHE A 485 -11.00 15.28 7.13
N ILE A 486 -11.33 16.00 6.04
CA ILE A 486 -12.51 16.88 5.96
C ILE A 486 -13.80 16.09 6.08
N GLN A 487 -13.90 14.96 5.37
CA GLN A 487 -15.06 14.05 5.46
C GLN A 487 -15.19 13.38 6.84
N GLY A 488 -14.14 13.43 7.65
CA GLY A 488 -14.15 13.08 9.06
C GLY A 488 -14.77 14.21 9.88
N ASP A 489 -13.93 14.92 10.63
CA ASP A 489 -14.34 15.98 11.56
C ASP A 489 -13.38 17.19 11.55
N MET A 490 -12.45 17.29 10.60
CA MET A 490 -11.50 18.41 10.53
C MET A 490 -11.99 19.50 9.58
N SER A 491 -11.82 20.76 9.97
CA SER A 491 -12.12 21.90 9.11
C SER A 491 -10.97 22.20 8.13
N GLU A 492 -11.30 22.82 7.00
CA GLU A 492 -10.30 23.25 6.02
C GLU A 492 -9.26 24.21 6.59
N ALA A 493 -9.65 25.02 7.58
CA ALA A 493 -8.77 25.96 8.25
C ALA A 493 -7.71 25.26 9.13
N GLU A 494 -8.04 24.08 9.68
CA GLU A 494 -7.09 23.26 10.46
C GLU A 494 -6.10 22.51 9.55
N ILE A 495 -6.40 22.40 8.25
CA ILE A 495 -5.59 21.70 7.25
C ILE A 495 -4.94 22.72 6.33
N GLN A 496 -4.15 23.60 6.93
CA GLN A 496 -3.32 24.58 6.22
C GLN A 496 -1.86 24.33 6.53
N ILE A 497 -0.98 24.41 5.52
CA ILE A 497 0.44 24.11 5.71
C ILE A 497 1.10 25.06 6.72
N SER A 498 0.61 26.29 6.81
CA SER A 498 1.02 27.30 7.79
C SER A 498 0.73 26.85 9.23
N GLU A 499 -0.50 26.42 9.50
CA GLU A 499 -0.93 25.91 10.81
C GLU A 499 -0.15 24.65 11.18
N LEU A 500 -0.01 23.69 10.25
CA LEU A 500 0.75 22.46 10.51
C LEU A 500 2.23 22.74 10.81
N ALA A 501 2.86 23.64 10.07
CA ALA A 501 4.24 24.02 10.31
C ALA A 501 4.38 24.70 11.69
N GLN A 502 3.45 25.57 12.05
CA GLN A 502 3.48 26.28 13.33
C GLN A 502 3.23 25.34 14.53
N ASP A 503 2.29 24.41 14.42
CA ASP A 503 1.86 23.52 15.51
C ASP A 503 2.78 22.32 15.72
N TYR A 504 3.38 21.80 14.64
CA TYR A 504 4.17 20.57 14.69
C TYR A 504 5.66 20.79 14.45
N LEU A 505 6.05 21.55 13.43
CA LEU A 505 7.47 21.80 13.13
C LEU A 505 8.08 22.80 14.12
N MET A 506 7.34 23.86 14.46
CA MET A 506 7.77 24.92 15.39
C MET A 506 7.36 24.67 16.83
N LYS A 507 6.89 23.46 17.17
CA LYS A 507 6.52 23.13 18.54
C LYS A 507 7.68 23.38 19.51
N ASP A 508 7.42 24.09 20.59
CA ASP A 508 8.44 24.53 21.56
C ASP A 508 9.47 25.55 21.01
N VAL A 509 9.23 26.13 19.83
CA VAL A 509 10.02 27.22 19.24
C VAL A 509 9.16 28.48 19.19
N ARG A 510 9.61 29.57 19.84
CA ARG A 510 8.83 30.81 19.97
C ARG A 510 8.83 31.70 18.71
N LYS A 511 9.58 31.32 17.68
CA LYS A 511 9.75 32.12 16.46
C LYS A 511 8.56 31.88 15.52
N LYS A 512 7.94 32.95 15.03
CA LYS A 512 6.97 32.88 13.94
C LYS A 512 7.70 32.56 12.63
N LEU A 513 7.17 31.62 11.85
CA LEU A 513 7.67 31.34 10.51
C LEU A 513 7.31 32.45 9.53
N SER A 514 8.23 32.75 8.61
CA SER A 514 7.90 33.52 7.40
C SER A 514 7.24 32.62 6.36
N ASP A 515 6.46 33.21 5.46
CA ASP A 515 5.73 32.50 4.41
C ASP A 515 6.68 31.70 3.51
N GLU A 516 7.84 32.25 3.16
CA GLU A 516 8.91 31.52 2.46
C GLU A 516 9.35 30.24 3.19
N ASN A 517 9.51 30.29 4.52
CA ASN A 517 9.92 29.09 5.28
C ASN A 517 8.78 28.08 5.40
N ILE A 518 7.52 28.54 5.40
CA ILE A 518 6.35 27.65 5.36
C ILE A 518 6.29 26.95 4.00
N ILE A 519 6.46 27.68 2.89
CA ILE A 519 6.52 27.13 1.53
C ILE A 519 7.65 26.09 1.44
N ARG A 520 8.85 26.42 1.93
CA ARG A 520 9.99 25.48 1.96
C ARG A 520 9.68 24.23 2.78
N ALA A 521 9.02 24.36 3.93
CA ALA A 521 8.60 23.22 4.74
C ALA A 521 7.57 22.35 4.01
N GLY A 522 6.58 22.96 3.34
CA GLY A 522 5.59 22.25 2.52
C GLY A 522 6.23 21.49 1.36
N VAL A 523 7.13 22.14 0.61
CA VAL A 523 7.85 21.49 -0.51
C VAL A 523 8.73 20.34 -0.03
N ALA A 524 9.40 20.50 1.12
CA ALA A 524 10.22 19.45 1.72
C ALA A 524 9.37 18.25 2.18
N ALA A 525 8.22 18.49 2.83
CA ALA A 525 7.30 17.43 3.23
C ALA A 525 6.68 16.71 2.01
N GLN A 526 6.23 17.46 1.00
CA GLN A 526 5.73 16.89 -0.25
C GLN A 526 6.79 16.03 -0.95
N GLY A 527 8.02 16.55 -1.05
CA GLY A 527 9.14 15.82 -1.65
C GLY A 527 9.47 14.54 -0.87
N TYR A 528 9.44 14.59 0.46
CA TYR A 528 9.64 13.42 1.31
C TYR A 528 8.58 12.35 1.08
N PHE A 529 7.31 12.76 0.97
CA PHE A 529 6.18 11.88 0.67
C PHE A 529 6.31 11.25 -0.73
N PHE A 530 6.73 12.01 -1.74
CA PHE A 530 7.01 11.44 -3.06
C PHE A 530 8.12 10.39 -3.02
N THR A 531 9.18 10.60 -2.24
CA THR A 531 10.24 9.59 -2.06
C THR A 531 9.79 8.38 -1.22
N LEU A 532 8.72 8.48 -0.43
CA LEU A 532 8.05 7.31 0.18
C LEU A 532 7.15 6.60 -0.83
N ASP A 533 6.38 7.34 -1.63
CA ASP A 533 5.48 6.82 -2.67
C ASP A 533 6.26 6.07 -3.77
N SER A 534 7.51 6.46 -4.02
CA SER A 534 8.40 5.77 -4.96
C SER A 534 8.82 4.36 -4.53
N GLN A 535 8.45 3.91 -3.34
CA GLN A 535 8.82 2.61 -2.76
C GLN A 535 7.65 1.59 -2.77
N ARG A 536 6.58 1.87 -3.52
CA ARG A 536 5.46 0.93 -3.72
C ARG A 536 5.92 -0.44 -4.18
N SER A 537 5.41 -1.50 -3.54
CA SER A 537 5.76 -2.89 -3.86
C SER A 537 5.39 -3.31 -5.28
N GLN A 538 4.36 -2.71 -5.87
CA GLN A 538 3.82 -3.08 -7.17
C GLN A 538 4.85 -2.92 -8.30
N ALA A 539 5.79 -1.97 -8.16
CA ALA A 539 6.85 -1.77 -9.15
C ALA A 539 7.77 -2.98 -9.28
N THR A 540 8.04 -3.72 -8.21
CA THR A 540 8.91 -4.92 -8.21
C THR A 540 8.12 -6.23 -8.06
N TYR A 541 6.79 -6.17 -8.06
CA TYR A 541 5.95 -7.36 -7.94
C TYR A 541 5.93 -8.20 -9.24
N HIS A 542 5.86 -7.53 -10.40
CA HIS A 542 5.67 -8.18 -11.70
C HIS A 542 6.98 -8.54 -12.40
N GLU A 543 6.89 -9.25 -13.52
CA GLU A 543 8.03 -9.86 -14.22
C GLU A 543 8.89 -8.87 -14.98
N ASN A 544 8.26 -7.91 -15.65
CA ASN A 544 8.91 -6.94 -16.53
C ASN A 544 9.21 -5.61 -15.82
N LEU A 545 10.32 -4.96 -16.23
CA LEU A 545 10.65 -3.60 -15.82
C LEU A 545 9.74 -2.57 -16.50
N ASP A 546 9.55 -2.67 -17.82
CA ASP A 546 8.77 -1.68 -18.58
C ASP A 546 7.26 -1.88 -18.35
N GLN A 547 6.75 -1.28 -17.29
CA GLN A 547 5.36 -1.30 -16.86
C GLN A 547 4.97 -0.04 -16.06
N ARG A 548 3.66 0.21 -15.95
CA ARG A 548 3.14 1.47 -15.37
C ARG A 548 3.48 1.68 -13.89
N ALA A 549 3.60 0.61 -13.09
CA ALA A 549 3.96 0.72 -11.68
C ALA A 549 5.40 1.22 -11.51
N VAL A 550 6.32 0.71 -12.33
CA VAL A 550 7.72 1.18 -12.37
C VAL A 550 7.78 2.63 -12.84
N TYR A 551 7.02 2.99 -13.88
CA TYR A 551 6.95 4.39 -14.34
C TYR A 551 6.54 5.32 -13.20
N GLN A 552 5.49 4.97 -12.46
CA GLN A 552 5.01 5.77 -11.34
C GLN A 552 6.05 5.87 -10.23
N ASN A 553 6.68 4.78 -9.81
CA ASN A 553 7.70 4.84 -8.76
C ASN A 553 8.87 5.75 -9.16
N VAL A 554 9.34 5.64 -10.41
CA VAL A 554 10.38 6.53 -10.94
C VAL A 554 9.89 7.98 -10.98
N SER A 555 8.66 8.22 -11.42
CA SER A 555 8.08 9.56 -11.48
C SER A 555 8.04 10.21 -10.10
N MET A 556 7.57 9.49 -9.08
CA MET A 556 7.52 9.99 -7.71
C MET A 556 8.93 10.27 -7.17
N LEU A 557 9.89 9.39 -7.42
CA LEU A 557 11.28 9.63 -7.01
C LEU A 557 11.87 10.88 -7.67
N VAL A 558 11.66 11.05 -8.98
CA VAL A 558 12.17 12.18 -9.76
C VAL A 558 11.51 13.47 -9.31
N LEU A 559 10.21 13.48 -9.01
CA LEU A 559 9.54 14.64 -8.40
C LEU A 559 10.14 14.99 -7.03
N GLY A 560 10.43 14.00 -6.19
CA GLY A 560 11.17 14.20 -4.94
C GLY A 560 12.54 14.83 -5.20
N MET A 561 13.32 14.33 -6.16
CA MET A 561 14.60 14.92 -6.53
C MET A 561 14.47 16.35 -7.07
N CYS A 562 13.45 16.63 -7.89
CA CYS A 562 13.20 17.97 -8.43
C CYS A 562 12.82 18.95 -7.32
N ASN A 563 11.98 18.55 -6.36
CA ASN A 563 11.66 19.36 -5.19
C ASN A 563 12.92 19.69 -4.38
N TYR A 564 13.79 18.70 -4.15
CA TYR A 564 15.04 18.92 -3.42
C TYR A 564 16.00 19.87 -4.17
N ILE A 565 16.20 19.66 -5.47
CA ILE A 565 17.02 20.54 -6.32
C ILE A 565 16.48 21.98 -6.30
N THR A 566 15.15 22.14 -6.37
CA THR A 566 14.50 23.45 -6.30
C THR A 566 14.76 24.13 -4.96
N LEU A 567 14.61 23.42 -3.83
CA LEU A 567 14.93 23.97 -2.50
C LEU A 567 16.38 24.41 -2.39
N MET A 568 17.32 23.62 -2.93
CA MET A 568 18.73 24.00 -2.96
C MET A 568 18.99 25.22 -3.86
N HIS A 569 18.21 25.40 -4.93
CA HIS A 569 18.28 26.58 -5.77
C HIS A 569 17.82 27.84 -5.02
N TRP A 570 16.65 27.79 -4.36
CA TRP A 570 16.15 28.88 -3.52
C TRP A 570 17.12 29.24 -2.39
N ASP A 571 17.80 28.25 -1.81
CA ASP A 571 18.81 28.47 -0.77
C ASP A 571 20.16 28.99 -1.29
N GLY A 572 20.31 29.21 -2.61
CA GLY A 572 21.58 29.58 -3.23
C GLY A 572 22.66 28.49 -3.19
N LYS A 573 22.31 27.26 -2.78
CA LYS A 573 23.21 26.10 -2.63
C LYS A 573 23.41 25.35 -3.95
N LYS A 574 23.90 26.05 -4.98
CA LYS A 574 24.09 25.49 -6.34
C LYS A 574 24.94 24.22 -6.38
N SER A 575 25.93 24.08 -5.49
CA SER A 575 26.75 22.86 -5.42
C SER A 575 25.95 21.65 -4.95
N GLU A 576 25.06 21.80 -3.97
CA GLU A 576 24.19 20.71 -3.50
C GLU A 576 23.15 20.35 -4.56
N ALA A 577 22.58 21.35 -5.24
CA ALA A 577 21.69 21.13 -6.38
C ALA A 577 22.36 20.30 -7.50
N ASN A 578 23.60 20.64 -7.85
CA ASN A 578 24.35 19.91 -8.87
C ASN A 578 24.71 18.48 -8.41
N LYS A 579 25.07 18.26 -7.14
CA LYS A 579 25.31 16.90 -6.62
C LYS A 579 24.06 16.02 -6.73
N ALA A 580 22.90 16.57 -6.39
CA ALA A 580 21.63 15.84 -6.54
C ALA A 580 21.31 15.55 -8.01
N LEU A 581 21.57 16.50 -8.91
CA LEU A 581 21.43 16.29 -10.36
C LEU A 581 22.40 15.22 -10.89
N ASP A 582 23.64 15.19 -10.42
CA ASP A 582 24.63 14.19 -10.81
C ASP A 582 24.19 12.78 -10.39
N VAL A 583 23.60 12.65 -9.20
CA VAL A 583 23.00 11.37 -8.75
C VAL A 583 21.79 11.00 -9.60
N LEU A 584 20.90 11.94 -9.93
CA LEU A 584 19.75 11.70 -10.82
C LEU A 584 20.22 11.19 -12.17
N LYS A 585 21.24 11.84 -12.75
CA LYS A 585 21.82 11.43 -14.04
C LYS A 585 22.41 10.03 -13.95
N ALA A 586 23.30 9.82 -12.98
CA ALA A 586 24.00 8.56 -12.84
C ALA A 586 23.01 7.41 -12.60
N GLU A 587 22.13 7.53 -11.61
CA GLU A 587 21.31 6.41 -11.16
C GLU A 587 20.07 6.18 -12.02
N LEU A 588 19.50 7.23 -12.64
CA LEU A 588 18.22 7.11 -13.36
C LEU A 588 18.32 7.35 -14.87
N LEU A 589 19.03 8.38 -15.33
CA LEU A 589 19.21 8.60 -16.79
C LEU A 589 20.15 7.55 -17.38
N ASP A 590 21.26 7.29 -16.72
CA ASP A 590 22.27 6.30 -17.12
C ASP A 590 21.99 4.94 -16.47
N PHE A 591 20.72 4.59 -16.26
CA PHE A 591 20.32 3.34 -15.59
C PHE A 591 20.90 2.10 -16.28
N GLU A 592 21.15 2.15 -17.60
CA GLU A 592 21.80 1.05 -18.34
C GLU A 592 23.18 0.67 -17.79
N THR A 593 23.90 1.64 -17.20
CA THR A 593 25.21 1.42 -16.58
C THR A 593 25.14 0.75 -15.21
N ALA A 594 23.93 0.57 -14.65
CA ALA A 594 23.71 -0.06 -13.35
C ALA A 594 24.26 -1.49 -13.28
N PHE A 595 24.31 -2.20 -14.41
CA PHE A 595 24.98 -3.50 -14.49
C PHE A 595 26.40 -3.49 -13.94
N HIS A 596 27.22 -2.54 -14.40
CA HIS A 596 28.61 -2.42 -13.95
C HIS A 596 28.69 -1.75 -12.58
N ARG A 597 27.93 -0.69 -12.35
CA ARG A 597 27.95 0.08 -11.09
C ARG A 597 27.56 -0.77 -9.88
N TYR A 598 26.59 -1.67 -10.04
CA TYR A 598 26.12 -2.56 -8.97
C TYR A 598 26.69 -3.97 -9.05
N ARG A 599 27.62 -4.20 -9.98
CA ARG A 599 28.30 -5.49 -10.17
C ARG A 599 27.30 -6.65 -10.27
N LEU A 600 26.31 -6.53 -11.14
CA LEU A 600 25.26 -7.56 -11.27
C LEU A 600 25.84 -8.93 -11.69
N ALA A 601 27.03 -8.94 -12.31
CA ALA A 601 27.80 -10.16 -12.56
C ALA A 601 28.10 -10.97 -11.29
N ASP A 602 28.26 -10.33 -10.12
CA ASP A 602 28.49 -10.99 -8.83
C ASP A 602 27.25 -11.80 -8.37
N TYR A 603 26.07 -11.49 -8.93
CA TYR A 603 24.79 -12.19 -8.69
C TYR A 603 24.50 -13.26 -9.76
N GLY A 604 25.42 -13.51 -10.69
CA GLY A 604 25.27 -14.47 -11.78
C GLY A 604 24.58 -13.91 -13.03
N VAL A 605 24.41 -12.58 -13.14
CA VAL A 605 23.73 -11.94 -14.28
C VAL A 605 24.71 -11.67 -15.42
N THR A 606 24.36 -12.03 -16.64
CA THR A 606 25.14 -11.67 -17.84
C THR A 606 24.74 -10.29 -18.39
N GLU A 607 25.66 -9.65 -19.12
CA GLU A 607 25.37 -8.35 -19.74
C GLU A 607 24.26 -8.44 -20.80
N GLN A 608 24.16 -9.57 -21.50
CA GLN A 608 23.08 -9.82 -22.45
C GLN A 608 21.71 -9.88 -21.75
N GLU A 609 21.59 -10.68 -20.69
CA GLU A 609 20.35 -10.78 -19.90
C GLU A 609 19.95 -9.41 -19.33
N TRP A 610 20.93 -8.62 -18.86
CA TRP A 610 20.68 -7.27 -18.40
C TRP A 610 20.09 -6.38 -19.51
N ARG A 611 20.75 -6.32 -20.68
CA ARG A 611 20.30 -5.51 -21.83
C ARG A 611 18.90 -5.91 -22.31
N GLU A 612 18.61 -7.21 -22.30
CA GLU A 612 17.27 -7.73 -22.62
C GLU A 612 16.24 -7.32 -21.56
N SER A 613 16.59 -7.37 -20.27
CA SER A 613 15.67 -7.10 -19.16
C SER A 613 15.20 -5.64 -19.08
N ILE A 614 16.03 -4.68 -19.48
CA ILE A 614 15.73 -3.25 -19.38
C ILE A 614 15.19 -2.63 -20.68
N LYS A 615 15.12 -3.41 -21.76
CA LYS A 615 14.73 -2.92 -23.07
C LYS A 615 13.33 -2.31 -23.05
N SER A 616 13.16 -1.19 -23.76
CA SER A 616 11.85 -0.59 -23.98
C SER A 616 10.88 -1.57 -24.64
N MET A 617 9.65 -1.63 -24.12
CA MET A 617 8.54 -2.42 -24.68
C MET A 617 7.64 -1.61 -25.61
N VAL A 618 7.86 -0.31 -25.71
CA VAL A 618 7.12 0.58 -26.61
C VAL A 618 8.00 0.99 -27.79
N ASP A 619 7.39 1.06 -28.97
CA ASP A 619 8.09 1.37 -30.23
C ASP A 619 8.37 2.87 -30.43
N GLU A 620 7.81 3.72 -29.56
CA GLU A 620 7.96 5.18 -29.60
C GLU A 620 9.22 5.70 -28.90
N SER A 621 9.94 4.85 -28.16
CA SER A 621 11.12 5.24 -27.40
C SER A 621 12.10 4.08 -27.29
N GLU A 622 13.37 4.33 -27.60
CA GLU A 622 14.45 3.37 -27.35
C GLU A 622 14.90 3.36 -25.88
N LEU A 623 14.65 4.44 -25.14
CA LEU A 623 14.99 4.54 -23.72
C LEU A 623 14.26 3.50 -22.88
N ASN A 624 15.00 2.85 -21.98
CA ASN A 624 14.42 2.08 -20.88
C ASN A 624 13.46 2.98 -20.06
N ILE A 625 12.49 2.35 -19.39
CA ILE A 625 11.40 3.09 -18.72
C ILE A 625 11.90 4.05 -17.63
N VAL A 626 13.00 3.72 -16.94
CA VAL A 626 13.59 4.55 -15.87
C VAL A 626 14.14 5.85 -16.47
N ALA A 627 14.97 5.74 -17.51
CA ALA A 627 15.52 6.90 -18.21
C ALA A 627 14.42 7.73 -18.87
N ARG A 628 13.41 7.07 -19.46
CA ARG A 628 12.26 7.71 -20.14
C ARG A 628 11.46 8.60 -19.18
N ALA A 629 11.00 8.04 -18.06
CA ALA A 629 10.27 8.78 -17.04
C ALA A 629 11.14 9.93 -16.48
N THR A 630 12.38 9.63 -16.12
CA THR A 630 13.30 10.62 -15.55
C THR A 630 13.51 11.81 -16.48
N ARG A 631 13.79 11.56 -17.76
CA ARG A 631 14.09 12.62 -18.73
C ARG A 631 12.88 13.51 -18.98
N ARG A 632 11.67 12.93 -19.10
CA ARG A 632 10.43 13.68 -19.26
C ARG A 632 10.16 14.61 -18.07
N LEU A 633 10.17 14.08 -16.85
CA LEU A 633 9.85 14.87 -15.65
C LEU A 633 10.94 15.89 -15.34
N ALA A 634 12.22 15.48 -15.37
CA ALA A 634 13.33 16.39 -15.09
C ALA A 634 13.38 17.55 -16.10
N ALA A 635 13.04 17.32 -17.38
CA ALA A 635 12.90 18.40 -18.33
C ALA A 635 11.84 19.41 -17.89
N ARG A 636 10.62 18.94 -17.61
CA ARG A 636 9.51 19.83 -17.22
C ARG A 636 9.82 20.64 -15.97
N HIS A 637 10.43 20.03 -14.96
CA HIS A 637 10.59 20.63 -13.64
C HIS A 637 11.94 21.35 -13.44
N LEU A 638 13.02 20.95 -14.12
CA LEU A 638 14.37 21.53 -13.92
C LEU A 638 14.76 22.56 -14.99
N ARG A 639 14.16 22.54 -16.18
CA ARG A 639 14.43 23.56 -17.22
C ARG A 639 14.12 24.99 -16.76
N PRO A 640 13.04 25.25 -16.00
CA PRO A 640 12.78 26.58 -15.43
C PRO A 640 13.90 27.07 -14.50
N LEU A 641 14.60 26.15 -13.81
CA LEU A 641 15.73 26.45 -12.92
C LEU A 641 17.06 26.69 -13.65
N GLY A 642 17.05 26.66 -14.99
CA GLY A 642 18.26 26.92 -15.80
C GLY A 642 19.01 25.68 -16.28
N PHE A 643 18.54 24.46 -16.00
CA PHE A 643 19.16 23.19 -16.45
C PHE A 643 18.87 22.85 -17.93
N ARG A 644 18.76 23.86 -18.79
CA ARG A 644 18.40 23.71 -20.22
C ARG A 644 19.46 23.01 -21.08
N LYS A 645 20.70 22.92 -20.57
CA LYS A 645 21.79 22.18 -21.22
C LYS A 645 21.69 20.67 -20.98
N ASP A 646 21.14 20.30 -19.82
CA ASP A 646 20.96 18.91 -19.41
C ASP A 646 19.64 18.34 -19.96
N PHE A 647 18.63 19.20 -20.12
CA PHE A 647 17.30 18.81 -20.58
C PHE A 647 16.78 19.78 -21.66
N THR A 648 16.48 19.24 -22.83
CA THR A 648 15.93 19.94 -24.00
C THR A 648 14.41 20.08 -23.91
N ARG A 649 13.79 20.88 -24.81
CA ARG A 649 12.34 21.04 -24.82
C ARG A 649 11.64 19.77 -25.32
N GLU A 650 12.28 19.06 -26.23
CA GLU A 650 11.79 17.79 -26.79
C GLU A 650 11.70 16.71 -25.71
N ASP A 651 12.58 16.76 -24.71
CA ASP A 651 12.55 15.83 -23.57
C ASP A 651 11.21 15.91 -22.80
N GLU A 652 10.56 17.08 -22.72
CA GLU A 652 9.23 17.25 -22.08
C GLU A 652 8.13 16.42 -22.78
N HIS A 653 8.34 16.08 -24.05
CA HIS A 653 7.39 15.36 -24.90
C HIS A 653 7.73 13.88 -25.06
N ILE A 654 8.76 13.36 -24.38
CA ILE A 654 9.06 11.93 -24.37
C ILE A 654 7.84 11.15 -23.87
N SER A 655 7.44 10.13 -24.63
CA SER A 655 6.22 9.35 -24.36
C SER A 655 6.17 8.82 -22.93
N SER A 656 5.01 8.95 -22.28
CA SER A 656 4.75 8.31 -20.99
C SER A 656 4.34 6.84 -21.15
N ASN A 657 4.04 6.36 -22.37
CA ASN A 657 3.61 4.99 -22.66
C ASN A 657 4.60 3.95 -22.13
N CYS A 658 4.10 2.81 -21.67
CA CYS A 658 4.92 1.71 -21.13
C CYS A 658 4.34 0.35 -21.53
N GLY A 659 5.06 -0.74 -21.26
CA GLY A 659 4.50 -2.08 -21.37
C GLY A 659 3.29 -2.28 -20.44
N HIS A 660 2.48 -3.28 -20.76
CA HIS A 660 1.37 -3.70 -19.90
C HIS A 660 1.85 -4.54 -18.72
N LEU A 661 0.98 -4.70 -17.73
CA LEU A 661 1.05 -5.83 -16.81
C LEU A 661 0.46 -7.07 -17.48
N TRP A 662 1.33 -7.82 -18.16
CA TRP A 662 0.92 -8.84 -19.13
C TRP A 662 0.09 -9.96 -18.51
N THR A 663 0.63 -10.63 -17.50
CA THR A 663 0.05 -11.84 -16.89
C THR A 663 -1.30 -11.56 -16.21
N VAL A 664 -1.39 -10.49 -15.44
CA VAL A 664 -2.56 -10.22 -14.59
C VAL A 664 -3.65 -9.39 -15.27
N GLU A 665 -3.29 -8.47 -16.18
CA GLU A 665 -4.26 -7.54 -16.78
C GLU A 665 -4.61 -7.88 -18.23
N VAL A 666 -3.66 -8.33 -19.04
CA VAL A 666 -3.87 -8.51 -20.49
C VAL A 666 -4.24 -9.95 -20.86
N GLU A 667 -3.73 -10.94 -20.12
CA GLU A 667 -4.13 -12.34 -20.27
C GLU A 667 -5.48 -12.64 -19.61
N ASN A 668 -5.85 -11.88 -18.58
CA ASN A 668 -7.17 -12.01 -17.97
C ASN A 668 -8.25 -11.55 -18.96
N SER A 669 -9.08 -12.51 -19.38
CA SER A 669 -10.11 -12.30 -20.39
C SER A 669 -11.23 -11.34 -19.97
N ASN A 670 -11.42 -11.07 -18.68
CA ASN A 670 -12.47 -10.17 -18.19
C ASN A 670 -12.12 -8.70 -18.42
N TYR A 671 -10.83 -8.35 -18.44
CA TYR A 671 -10.38 -7.00 -18.71
C TYR A 671 -10.29 -6.74 -20.22
N LYS A 672 -10.88 -5.61 -20.64
CA LYS A 672 -10.86 -5.15 -22.03
C LYS A 672 -10.14 -3.82 -22.10
N TRP A 673 -8.86 -3.90 -22.46
CA TRP A 673 -8.04 -2.75 -22.84
C TRP A 673 -8.34 -2.32 -24.26
N GLU A 674 -8.47 -1.01 -24.47
CA GLU A 674 -8.59 -0.43 -25.80
C GLU A 674 -7.31 -0.66 -26.60
N ASN A 675 -6.16 -0.31 -26.02
CA ASN A 675 -4.85 -0.67 -26.53
C ASN A 675 -4.31 -1.93 -25.86
N LYS A 676 -4.15 -3.01 -26.61
CA LYS A 676 -3.64 -4.30 -26.11
C LYS A 676 -2.13 -4.50 -26.33
N LEU A 677 -1.46 -3.54 -26.96
CA LEU A 677 -0.05 -3.63 -27.35
C LEU A 677 0.88 -2.97 -26.33
N PHE A 678 0.40 -1.95 -25.62
CA PHE A 678 1.11 -1.26 -24.56
C PHE A 678 0.11 -0.47 -23.69
N CYS A 679 0.52 -0.10 -22.49
CA CYS A 679 -0.29 0.67 -21.54
C CYS A 679 -0.22 2.17 -21.85
N GLY A 680 -1.23 2.66 -22.56
CA GLY A 680 -1.35 4.06 -22.92
C GLY A 680 -2.05 4.24 -24.28
N MET A 681 -2.11 5.49 -24.73
CA MET A 681 -2.62 5.87 -26.05
C MET A 681 -1.48 6.46 -26.86
N ARG A 682 -1.53 6.31 -28.19
CA ARG A 682 -0.65 7.12 -29.05
C ARG A 682 -1.13 8.55 -28.97
N GLU A 683 -0.25 9.47 -28.64
CA GLU A 683 -0.51 10.89 -28.80
C GLU A 683 -0.67 11.15 -30.32
N GLU A 684 -1.83 11.68 -30.74
CA GLU A 684 -2.13 12.01 -32.15
C GLU A 684 -1.38 13.26 -32.62
#